data_AF-A0A0C9R9X9-F1
#
_entry.id   AF-A0A0C9R9X9-F1
#
_cell.length_a   1.000
_cell.length_b   1.000
_cell.length_c   1.000
_cell.angle_alpha   90.00
_cell.angle_beta   90.00
_cell.angle_gamma   90.00
#
_symmetry.space_group_name_H-M   'P 1'
#
loop_
_entity.id
_entity.type
_entity.pdbx_description
1 polymer ?
#
loop_
_entity_poly.entity_id
_entity_poly.type
_entity_poly.pdbx_seq_one_letter_code
_entity_poly.pdbx_strand_id
1 'polypeptide(L)'
;MVIDALRWDFVTNSDTNSMPWTTASISNNSACLIQARAQAPTVTMPRIKSMMTGAVSSFIDVILNFGATSVTTDSVLHQAKNHGHKMIFYGDDTWIKLFPTIFDRHEGTTSFFVSDFTEVDANVTRHIDEELEINDDWSIMILHYLGLDHIGHTFGPRSPLVPLKLKEMDEVIGKILKRIDRWNNDGIPSILIVCGDHGMKNSGGHGGATPEETLVPLLVFGDSCPGDVSQIEQVDIATTLSIILGIPIPQSNLGSISMDIIGDLPDAHQLFLLHYNAKHMFQHFRKLSEFESSEIYDNYYKTIKLHTEWLIGKNRHKPESQLEFIIKLYDKVLKGMKEILIKSAVKYDRTIMTITIVMILQAFFIISKKSWKLALSIKWFFYWWTIGVSLWLSLNHFLYNENNEVYFELRDFWIMTIVFVFFTINCCLCRPIHDIIPSSLSHCLEDSKIIFPAAMVLHAVSLSSSSFVEEEHQTWYFFWVTLLTCLLSLEIGRTYQNYRDRLSSDNIIRVFKVLILMTQHRILRKLNSTGNKYAHLPDIGGWMKDEESHLAMSFAVGVSLGLLVLIGFISEEKRFRRVTLGFHVILAVCVYSRHAADNSVINFTSIHRDSKGIYEVRAFWMVSGIFLLHCIRSGIWSYRNERPKFLQRIVFSVIQVWVLVSTLLHRAHDVILVPMELITIFVIYELMESRDNGILVYVSYWVGNVFYFYQGNSNSLATVDVAAGYVGLQAYWPLIAKIYLCVNTYSATILAYLMILYKNTRDRQGFDIFSINRVYSIMRIFPFAVYTIIVMIHRYHLFIWTIFSPKLLYEATYTAVLFFVMFVMQLPFLLTE
;
A
#
# COMPACT_ATOMS: atom_id res chain seq x y z
N MET A 1 -12.56 -6.48 -23.34
CA MET A 1 -11.32 -5.68 -23.30
C MET A 1 -11.26 -4.96 -21.96
N VAL A 2 -10.15 -5.11 -21.24
CA VAL A 2 -9.89 -4.40 -19.98
C VAL A 2 -8.78 -3.41 -20.23
N ILE A 3 -8.99 -2.15 -19.86
CA ILE A 3 -7.97 -1.10 -19.92
C ILE A 3 -7.62 -0.74 -18.46
N ASP A 4 -6.42 -1.13 -18.03
CA ASP A 4 -5.97 -0.95 -16.65
C ASP A 4 -5.94 0.54 -16.27
N ALA A 5 -6.42 0.85 -15.07
CA ALA A 5 -6.55 2.21 -14.54
C ALA A 5 -7.42 3.19 -15.35
N LEU A 6 -8.36 2.69 -16.18
CA LEU A 6 -9.30 3.53 -16.93
C LEU A 6 -10.31 4.21 -15.98
N ARG A 7 -10.04 5.47 -15.64
CA ARG A 7 -10.93 6.28 -14.81
C ARG A 7 -12.22 6.63 -15.52
N TRP A 8 -13.31 6.77 -14.74
CA TRP A 8 -14.60 7.25 -15.24
C TRP A 8 -14.49 8.58 -16.00
N ASP A 9 -13.74 9.54 -15.46
CA ASP A 9 -13.61 10.88 -16.05
C ASP A 9 -12.74 10.92 -17.31
N PHE A 10 -11.94 9.88 -17.58
CA PHE A 10 -11.22 9.76 -18.85
C PHE A 10 -12.15 9.51 -20.03
N VAL A 11 -13.36 8.97 -19.79
CA VAL A 11 -14.36 8.74 -20.84
C VAL A 11 -15.42 9.83 -20.85
N THR A 12 -15.85 10.33 -19.68
CA THR A 12 -16.90 11.37 -19.64
C THR A 12 -16.41 12.78 -19.89
N ASN A 13 -15.15 13.07 -19.53
CA ASN A 13 -14.54 14.39 -19.73
C ASN A 13 -13.49 14.39 -20.85
N SER A 14 -13.32 13.28 -21.57
CA SER A 14 -12.47 13.30 -22.76
C SER A 14 -13.02 14.26 -23.78
N ASP A 15 -12.18 15.18 -24.25
CA ASP A 15 -12.44 15.86 -25.52
C ASP A 15 -12.65 14.78 -26.60
N THR A 16 -13.55 15.05 -27.54
CA THR A 16 -13.86 14.17 -28.69
C THR A 16 -12.61 13.71 -29.46
N ASN A 17 -11.49 14.42 -29.30
CA ASN A 17 -10.20 14.11 -29.89
C ASN A 17 -9.49 12.89 -29.27
N SER A 18 -9.75 12.57 -28.00
CA SER A 18 -9.02 11.49 -27.29
C SER A 18 -9.67 10.12 -27.46
N MET A 19 -11.01 10.06 -27.56
CA MET A 19 -11.73 8.79 -27.79
C MET A 19 -12.89 8.96 -28.80
N PRO A 20 -12.61 9.29 -30.07
CA PRO A 20 -13.64 9.60 -31.07
C PRO A 20 -14.64 8.47 -31.35
N TRP A 21 -14.21 7.21 -31.48
CA TRP A 21 -15.11 6.06 -31.74
C TRP A 21 -16.04 5.81 -30.57
N THR A 22 -15.49 5.81 -29.36
CA THR A 22 -16.24 5.61 -28.13
C THR A 22 -17.25 6.73 -27.92
N THR A 23 -16.81 7.99 -28.03
CA THR A 23 -17.69 9.16 -27.85
C THR A 23 -18.81 9.19 -28.88
N ALA A 24 -18.51 8.90 -30.15
CA ALA A 24 -19.51 8.84 -31.22
C ALA A 24 -20.53 7.70 -31.01
N SER A 25 -20.09 6.55 -30.52
CA SER A 25 -20.97 5.41 -30.25
C SER A 25 -21.92 5.69 -29.08
N ILE A 26 -21.42 6.33 -28.03
CA ILE A 26 -22.23 6.77 -26.90
C ILE A 26 -23.24 7.83 -27.35
N SER A 27 -22.80 8.85 -28.11
CA SER A 27 -23.69 9.93 -28.56
C SER A 27 -24.81 9.46 -29.50
N ASN A 28 -24.57 8.36 -30.24
CA ASN A 28 -25.53 7.78 -31.16
C ASN A 28 -26.37 6.65 -30.54
N ASN A 29 -26.28 6.42 -29.22
CA ASN A 29 -26.95 5.33 -28.50
C ASN A 29 -26.62 3.92 -29.03
N SER A 30 -25.49 3.75 -29.74
CA SER A 30 -24.99 2.46 -30.21
C SER A 30 -24.01 1.81 -29.24
N ALA A 31 -23.78 2.44 -28.09
CA ALA A 31 -23.05 1.89 -26.96
C ALA A 31 -23.68 2.33 -25.63
N CYS A 32 -23.70 1.42 -24.66
CA CYS A 32 -24.05 1.75 -23.27
C CYS A 32 -22.83 2.23 -22.49
N LEU A 33 -23.01 3.31 -21.75
CA LEU A 33 -22.05 3.80 -20.77
C LEU A 33 -22.61 3.62 -19.35
N ILE A 34 -21.98 2.76 -18.57
CA ILE A 34 -22.39 2.43 -17.20
C ILE A 34 -21.23 2.75 -16.25
N GLN A 35 -21.54 3.34 -15.10
CA GLN A 35 -20.55 3.60 -14.07
C GLN A 35 -20.42 2.39 -13.15
N ALA A 36 -19.30 1.66 -13.24
CA ALA A 36 -19.00 0.56 -12.34
C ALA A 36 -18.18 1.05 -11.14
N ARG A 37 -18.57 0.61 -9.93
CA ARG A 37 -17.84 0.88 -8.69
C ARG A 37 -16.95 -0.31 -8.32
N ALA A 38 -15.64 -0.13 -8.43
CA ALA A 38 -14.63 -1.05 -7.93
C ALA A 38 -14.41 -0.82 -6.42
N GLN A 39 -14.53 -1.88 -5.61
CA GLN A 39 -14.34 -1.79 -4.16
C GLN A 39 -12.85 -1.81 -3.78
N ALA A 40 -12.47 -1.12 -2.71
CA ALA A 40 -11.12 -1.17 -2.19
C ALA A 40 -10.77 -2.58 -1.64
N PRO A 41 -9.53 -3.08 -1.83
CA PRO A 41 -8.41 -2.42 -2.49
C PRO A 41 -8.53 -2.44 -4.02
N THR A 42 -8.33 -1.27 -4.63
CA THR A 42 -8.36 -1.05 -6.09
C THR A 42 -7.01 -1.42 -6.70
N VAL A 43 -6.66 -2.70 -6.66
CA VAL A 43 -5.42 -3.26 -7.22
C VAL A 43 -5.78 -4.30 -8.28
N THR A 44 -5.10 -4.29 -9.42
CA THR A 44 -5.37 -5.11 -10.62
C THR A 44 -5.80 -6.56 -10.32
N MET A 45 -4.94 -7.33 -9.65
CA MET A 45 -5.20 -8.75 -9.42
C MET A 45 -6.48 -9.03 -8.58
N PRO A 46 -6.70 -8.41 -7.41
CA PRO A 46 -7.98 -8.48 -6.70
C PRO A 46 -9.19 -8.08 -7.54
N ARG A 47 -9.06 -7.07 -8.40
CA ARG A 47 -10.17 -6.57 -9.22
C ARG A 47 -10.53 -7.54 -10.35
N ILE A 48 -9.55 -8.11 -11.05
CA ILE A 48 -9.75 -9.21 -12.01
C ILE A 48 -10.47 -10.38 -11.35
N LYS A 49 -10.01 -10.81 -10.17
CA LYS A 49 -10.65 -11.89 -9.39
C LYS A 49 -12.11 -11.54 -9.08
N SER A 50 -12.39 -10.33 -8.60
CA SER A 50 -13.76 -9.90 -8.28
C SER A 50 -14.66 -9.84 -9.52
N MET A 51 -14.18 -9.31 -10.64
CA MET A 51 -14.94 -9.24 -11.90
C MET A 51 -15.30 -10.61 -12.46
N MET A 52 -14.42 -11.61 -12.31
CA MET A 52 -14.63 -12.93 -12.88
C MET A 52 -15.32 -13.93 -11.94
N THR A 53 -15.29 -13.69 -10.62
CA THR A 53 -15.93 -14.59 -9.63
C THR A 53 -17.20 -14.02 -9.02
N GLY A 54 -17.40 -12.71 -9.11
CA GLY A 54 -18.47 -11.98 -8.41
C GLY A 54 -18.28 -11.95 -6.89
N ALA A 55 -17.10 -12.33 -6.38
CA ALA A 55 -16.78 -12.30 -4.96
C ALA A 55 -16.04 -11.01 -4.57
N VAL A 56 -16.27 -10.55 -3.34
CA VAL A 56 -15.57 -9.38 -2.78
C VAL A 56 -14.15 -9.78 -2.37
N SER A 57 -13.15 -9.07 -2.88
CA SER A 57 -11.75 -9.26 -2.49
C SER A 57 -11.39 -8.52 -1.20
N SER A 58 -10.49 -9.09 -0.40
CA SER A 58 -10.01 -8.55 0.87
C SER A 58 -8.60 -7.96 0.78
N PHE A 59 -8.18 -7.17 1.78
CA PHE A 59 -6.79 -6.66 1.85
C PHE A 59 -5.75 -7.77 2.03
N ILE A 60 -6.14 -8.90 2.62
CA ILE A 60 -5.27 -10.07 2.73
C ILE A 60 -4.96 -10.64 1.34
N ASP A 61 -5.90 -10.56 0.39
CA ASP A 61 -5.67 -10.99 -0.99
C ASP A 61 -4.55 -10.19 -1.67
N VAL A 62 -4.31 -8.93 -1.30
CA VAL A 62 -3.18 -8.15 -1.84
C VAL A 62 -1.85 -8.68 -1.31
N ILE A 63 -1.78 -8.98 -0.01
CA ILE A 63 -0.54 -9.40 0.65
C ILE A 63 -0.17 -10.85 0.27
N LEU A 64 -1.16 -11.75 0.33
CA LEU A 64 -0.94 -13.17 0.08
C LEU A 64 -0.67 -13.46 -1.40
N ASN A 65 -1.21 -12.62 -2.29
CA ASN A 65 -1.09 -12.81 -3.74
C ASN A 65 -0.20 -11.76 -4.41
N PHE A 66 0.80 -11.22 -3.70
CA PHE A 66 1.88 -10.39 -4.26
C PHE A 66 2.76 -11.25 -5.22
N GLY A 67 2.16 -11.77 -6.29
CA GLY A 67 2.66 -12.86 -7.12
C GLY A 67 1.57 -13.72 -7.82
N ALA A 68 0.28 -13.37 -7.67
CA ALA A 68 -0.88 -14.00 -8.33
C ALA A 68 -0.91 -15.54 -8.22
N THR A 69 -1.33 -16.08 -7.08
CA THR A 69 -1.59 -17.52 -6.98
C THR A 69 -2.91 -17.89 -7.67
N SER A 70 -2.99 -19.06 -8.28
CA SER A 70 -4.17 -19.54 -9.02
C SER A 70 -5.46 -19.46 -8.20
N VAL A 71 -6.52 -18.96 -8.83
CA VAL A 71 -7.87 -18.94 -8.28
C VAL A 71 -8.43 -20.36 -8.34
N THR A 72 -8.63 -20.98 -7.18
CA THR A 72 -9.24 -22.32 -7.07
C THR A 72 -10.77 -22.29 -7.00
N THR A 73 -11.35 -21.11 -6.88
CA THR A 73 -12.80 -20.90 -6.79
C THR A 73 -13.43 -20.80 -8.17
N ASP A 74 -14.70 -21.19 -8.26
CA ASP A 74 -15.51 -21.08 -9.46
C ASP A 74 -15.54 -19.64 -10.03
N SER A 75 -15.56 -19.50 -11.36
CA SER A 75 -15.53 -18.21 -12.05
C SER A 75 -16.28 -18.29 -13.39
N VAL A 76 -16.62 -17.13 -13.97
CA VAL A 76 -17.24 -17.03 -15.30
C VAL A 76 -16.41 -17.79 -16.34
N LEU A 77 -15.09 -17.71 -16.26
CA LEU A 77 -14.19 -18.36 -17.20
C LEU A 77 -14.19 -19.88 -17.03
N HIS A 78 -14.21 -20.39 -15.80
CA HIS A 78 -14.35 -21.83 -15.56
C HIS A 78 -15.69 -22.35 -16.06
N GLN A 79 -16.78 -21.62 -15.80
CA GLN A 79 -18.10 -21.96 -16.30
C GLN A 79 -18.15 -21.95 -17.83
N ALA A 80 -17.57 -20.94 -18.47
CA ALA A 80 -17.48 -20.87 -19.93
C ALA A 80 -16.74 -22.07 -20.52
N LYS A 81 -15.56 -22.43 -19.96
CA LYS A 81 -14.80 -23.61 -20.41
C LYS A 81 -15.59 -24.90 -20.30
N ASN A 82 -16.25 -25.09 -19.16
CA ASN A 82 -17.04 -26.29 -18.89
C ASN A 82 -18.27 -26.44 -19.80
N HIS A 83 -18.75 -25.33 -20.38
CA HIS A 83 -19.86 -25.30 -21.33
C HIS A 83 -19.40 -25.20 -22.80
N GLY A 84 -18.13 -25.52 -23.08
CA GLY A 84 -17.62 -25.69 -24.43
C GLY A 84 -17.17 -24.40 -25.13
N HIS A 85 -17.12 -23.27 -24.41
CA HIS A 85 -16.55 -22.04 -24.97
C HIS A 85 -15.04 -22.17 -25.14
N LYS A 86 -14.56 -21.84 -26.34
CA LYS A 86 -13.14 -21.64 -26.61
C LYS A 86 -12.77 -20.19 -26.32
N MET A 87 -11.71 -20.02 -25.54
CA MET A 87 -11.30 -18.73 -24.98
C MET A 87 -9.86 -18.41 -25.37
N ILE A 88 -9.62 -17.18 -25.80
CA ILE A 88 -8.28 -16.68 -26.11
C ILE A 88 -7.95 -15.44 -25.28
N PHE A 89 -6.66 -15.24 -24.98
CA PHE A 89 -6.21 -14.15 -24.10
C PHE A 89 -4.91 -13.48 -24.56
N TYR A 90 -4.89 -12.16 -24.60
CA TYR A 90 -3.68 -11.38 -24.82
C TYR A 90 -3.62 -10.19 -23.84
N GLY A 91 -2.53 -10.07 -23.08
CA GLY A 91 -2.40 -8.98 -22.09
C GLY A 91 -1.61 -9.37 -20.86
N ASP A 92 -1.87 -8.71 -19.73
CA ASP A 92 -1.16 -8.97 -18.46
C ASP A 92 -1.15 -10.46 -18.06
N ASP A 93 0.05 -11.01 -17.82
CA ASP A 93 0.25 -12.41 -17.45
C ASP A 93 -0.42 -12.81 -16.13
N THR A 94 -0.87 -11.83 -15.32
CA THR A 94 -1.73 -12.04 -14.15
C THR A 94 -2.94 -12.92 -14.46
N TRP A 95 -3.57 -12.79 -15.64
CA TRP A 95 -4.71 -13.62 -16.02
C TRP A 95 -4.34 -15.10 -16.16
N ILE A 96 -3.19 -15.40 -16.77
CA ILE A 96 -2.70 -16.77 -16.97
C ILE A 96 -2.33 -17.41 -15.63
N LYS A 97 -1.76 -16.62 -14.72
CA LYS A 97 -1.42 -17.07 -13.35
C LYS A 97 -2.66 -17.33 -12.50
N LEU A 98 -3.67 -16.45 -12.58
CA LEU A 98 -4.93 -16.60 -11.85
C LEU A 98 -5.78 -17.74 -12.39
N PHE A 99 -5.84 -17.90 -13.71
CA PHE A 99 -6.64 -18.91 -14.38
C PHE A 99 -5.75 -19.79 -15.27
N PRO A 100 -4.98 -20.72 -14.68
CA PRO A 100 -4.16 -21.62 -15.48
C PRO A 100 -5.07 -22.53 -16.31
N THR A 101 -4.63 -22.91 -17.51
CA THR A 101 -5.25 -23.92 -18.40
C THR A 101 -6.60 -23.57 -19.04
N ILE A 102 -7.19 -22.40 -18.78
CA ILE A 102 -8.50 -22.04 -19.37
C ILE A 102 -8.38 -21.58 -20.84
N PHE A 103 -7.29 -20.90 -21.20
CA PHE A 103 -7.12 -20.26 -22.50
C PHE A 103 -6.53 -21.23 -23.52
N ASP A 104 -7.20 -21.36 -24.66
CA ASP A 104 -6.80 -22.23 -25.78
C ASP A 104 -5.64 -21.65 -26.58
N ARG A 105 -5.66 -20.32 -26.80
CA ARG A 105 -4.54 -19.53 -27.31
C ARG A 105 -4.31 -18.33 -26.41
N HIS A 106 -3.06 -18.08 -26.07
CA HIS A 106 -2.75 -16.92 -25.24
C HIS A 106 -1.31 -16.47 -25.36
N GLU A 107 -1.10 -15.17 -25.15
CA GLU A 107 0.21 -14.60 -24.87
C GLU A 107 0.12 -13.58 -23.73
N GLY A 108 0.88 -13.84 -22.66
CA GLY A 108 0.97 -12.96 -21.52
C GLY A 108 2.15 -12.01 -21.62
N THR A 109 1.92 -10.74 -21.33
CA THR A 109 2.99 -9.76 -21.12
C THR A 109 3.20 -9.56 -19.64
N THR A 110 4.45 -9.60 -19.20
CA THR A 110 4.79 -9.32 -17.82
C THR A 110 4.80 -7.81 -17.55
N SER A 111 3.96 -7.34 -16.64
CA SER A 111 3.83 -5.94 -16.18
C SER A 111 5.02 -5.44 -15.30
N PHE A 112 6.23 -5.97 -15.49
CA PHE A 112 7.34 -5.76 -14.54
C PHE A 112 8.04 -4.40 -14.63
N PHE A 113 7.87 -3.68 -15.74
CA PHE A 113 8.50 -2.38 -15.98
C PHE A 113 7.43 -1.31 -16.14
N VAL A 114 7.12 -0.60 -15.06
CA VAL A 114 6.12 0.49 -15.05
C VAL A 114 6.51 1.65 -15.96
N SER A 115 7.80 1.78 -16.31
CA SER A 115 8.28 2.76 -17.30
C SER A 115 8.00 2.35 -18.76
N ASP A 116 7.55 1.12 -19.01
CA ASP A 116 7.23 0.63 -20.35
C ASP A 116 5.72 0.58 -20.58
N PHE A 117 5.19 1.63 -21.20
CA PHE A 117 3.77 1.78 -21.51
C PHE A 117 3.45 1.60 -23.00
N THR A 118 4.39 1.07 -23.80
CA THR A 118 4.22 0.88 -25.25
C THR A 118 4.41 -0.57 -25.66
N GLU A 119 5.45 -1.24 -25.17
CA GLU A 119 5.75 -2.63 -25.53
C GLU A 119 4.60 -3.55 -25.08
N VAL A 120 4.06 -3.30 -23.89
CA VAL A 120 2.97 -4.08 -23.29
C VAL A 120 1.70 -4.05 -24.13
N ASP A 121 1.32 -2.89 -24.64
CA ASP A 121 0.09 -2.69 -25.43
C ASP A 121 0.30 -3.13 -26.89
N ALA A 122 1.50 -2.92 -27.45
CA ALA A 122 1.87 -3.43 -28.76
C ALA A 122 1.85 -4.97 -28.80
N ASN A 123 2.21 -5.63 -27.69
CA ASN A 123 2.14 -7.08 -27.52
C ASN A 123 0.71 -7.61 -27.67
N VAL A 124 -0.27 -6.88 -27.11
CA VAL A 124 -1.69 -7.22 -27.26
C VAL A 124 -2.16 -6.92 -28.68
N THR A 125 -1.87 -5.71 -29.16
CA THR A 125 -2.42 -5.18 -30.41
C THR A 125 -2.02 -6.01 -31.64
N ARG A 126 -0.80 -6.56 -31.67
CA ARG A 126 -0.31 -7.32 -32.85
C ARG A 126 -1.10 -8.59 -33.15
N HIS A 127 -1.80 -9.16 -32.17
CA HIS A 127 -2.59 -10.38 -32.36
C HIS A 127 -4.01 -10.10 -32.87
N ILE A 128 -4.48 -8.84 -32.78
CA ILE A 128 -5.87 -8.49 -33.05
C ILE A 128 -6.24 -8.73 -34.51
N ASP A 129 -5.38 -8.29 -35.44
CA ASP A 129 -5.69 -8.39 -36.87
C ASP A 129 -5.81 -9.87 -37.30
N GLU A 130 -4.93 -10.76 -36.80
CA GLU A 130 -4.99 -12.21 -37.06
C GLU A 130 -6.28 -12.84 -36.49
N GLU A 131 -6.62 -12.54 -35.24
CA GLU A 131 -7.76 -13.16 -34.55
C GLU A 131 -9.13 -12.62 -35.00
N LEU A 132 -9.18 -11.44 -35.61
CA LEU A 132 -10.42 -10.88 -36.16
C LEU A 132 -10.63 -11.23 -37.64
N GLU A 133 -9.56 -11.39 -38.42
CA GLU A 133 -9.64 -11.60 -39.88
C GLU A 133 -9.45 -13.05 -40.32
N ILE A 134 -8.57 -13.80 -39.64
CA ILE A 134 -8.14 -15.14 -40.08
C ILE A 134 -8.81 -16.24 -39.26
N ASN A 135 -8.79 -16.11 -37.93
CA ASN A 135 -9.28 -17.16 -37.04
C ASN A 135 -10.75 -16.94 -36.66
N ASP A 136 -11.56 -17.99 -36.75
CA ASP A 136 -12.99 -17.99 -36.41
C ASP A 136 -13.36 -19.09 -35.38
N ASP A 137 -12.35 -19.72 -34.78
CA ASP A 137 -12.51 -20.89 -33.94
C ASP A 137 -12.70 -20.59 -32.44
N TRP A 138 -12.83 -19.32 -32.05
CA TRP A 138 -13.01 -18.87 -30.67
C TRP A 138 -14.37 -18.24 -30.44
N SER A 139 -14.81 -18.22 -29.18
CA SER A 139 -16.11 -17.63 -28.77
C SER A 139 -15.98 -16.48 -27.78
N ILE A 140 -14.86 -16.41 -27.06
CA ILE A 140 -14.57 -15.33 -26.11
C ILE A 140 -13.11 -14.90 -26.30
N MET A 141 -12.88 -13.62 -26.50
CA MET A 141 -11.56 -12.99 -26.55
C MET A 141 -11.41 -12.02 -25.38
N ILE A 142 -10.36 -12.19 -24.59
CA ILE A 142 -10.02 -11.28 -23.50
C ILE A 142 -8.73 -10.55 -23.84
N LEU A 143 -8.79 -9.22 -23.82
CA LEU A 143 -7.66 -8.33 -24.03
C LEU A 143 -7.44 -7.53 -22.76
N HIS A 144 -6.20 -7.42 -22.28
CA HIS A 144 -5.88 -6.60 -21.11
C HIS A 144 -4.68 -5.68 -21.38
N TYR A 145 -4.95 -4.38 -21.44
CA TYR A 145 -3.97 -3.32 -21.74
C TYR A 145 -3.49 -2.65 -20.46
N LEU A 146 -2.18 -2.40 -20.35
CA LEU A 146 -1.50 -1.94 -19.13
C LEU A 146 -0.92 -0.53 -19.26
N GLY A 147 -0.70 -0.04 -20.49
CA GLY A 147 0.06 1.18 -20.71
C GLY A 147 -0.54 2.42 -20.03
N LEU A 148 -1.87 2.48 -19.85
CA LEU A 148 -2.52 3.59 -19.16
C LEU A 148 -2.21 3.63 -17.66
N ASP A 149 -2.23 2.48 -16.96
CA ASP A 149 -1.83 2.39 -15.56
C ASP A 149 -0.35 2.74 -15.35
N HIS A 150 0.51 2.24 -16.25
CA HIS A 150 1.94 2.54 -16.25
C HIS A 150 2.24 4.05 -16.37
N ILE A 151 1.53 4.75 -17.26
CA ILE A 151 1.58 6.22 -17.35
C ILE A 151 1.08 6.86 -16.04
N GLY A 152 0.00 6.33 -15.48
CA GLY A 152 -0.58 6.78 -14.21
C GLY A 152 0.38 6.73 -13.02
N HIS A 153 1.15 5.64 -12.88
CA HIS A 153 2.17 5.52 -11.81
C HIS A 153 3.38 6.41 -12.03
N THR A 154 3.83 6.52 -13.28
CA THR A 154 5.08 7.20 -13.63
C THR A 154 4.88 8.72 -13.68
N PHE A 155 3.90 9.17 -14.47
CA PHE A 155 3.66 10.57 -14.81
C PHE A 155 2.34 11.12 -14.24
N GLY A 156 1.44 10.27 -13.74
CA GLY A 156 0.15 10.69 -13.20
C GLY A 156 -0.96 10.83 -14.26
N PRO A 157 -2.23 10.93 -13.82
CA PRO A 157 -3.41 10.95 -14.70
C PRO A 157 -3.55 12.19 -15.58
N ARG A 158 -2.82 13.27 -15.28
CA ARG A 158 -2.85 14.54 -16.03
C ARG A 158 -1.69 14.68 -17.02
N SER A 159 -0.89 13.63 -17.18
CA SER A 159 0.22 13.63 -18.13
C SER A 159 -0.29 13.87 -19.56
N PRO A 160 0.45 14.62 -20.40
CA PRO A 160 0.12 14.78 -21.83
C PRO A 160 0.14 13.45 -22.60
N LEU A 161 0.71 12.39 -22.01
CA LEU A 161 0.70 11.03 -22.58
C LEU A 161 -0.67 10.34 -22.45
N VAL A 162 -1.51 10.72 -21.47
CA VAL A 162 -2.82 10.08 -21.25
C VAL A 162 -3.75 10.24 -22.45
N PRO A 163 -3.98 11.46 -23.01
CA PRO A 163 -4.80 11.61 -24.21
C PRO A 163 -4.31 10.79 -25.41
N LEU A 164 -2.99 10.69 -25.60
CA LEU A 164 -2.39 9.89 -26.68
C LEU A 164 -2.67 8.40 -26.49
N LYS A 165 -2.55 7.91 -25.25
CA LYS A 165 -2.83 6.51 -24.91
C LYS A 165 -4.32 6.18 -25.02
N LEU A 166 -5.20 7.08 -24.60
CA LEU A 166 -6.65 6.90 -24.77
C LEU A 166 -7.01 6.81 -26.26
N LYS A 167 -6.36 7.61 -27.11
CA LYS A 167 -6.55 7.55 -28.57
C LYS A 167 -6.11 6.22 -29.16
N GLU A 168 -4.98 5.69 -28.73
CA GLU A 168 -4.52 4.34 -29.12
C GLU A 168 -5.57 3.27 -28.75
N MET A 169 -6.10 3.31 -27.52
CA MET A 169 -7.14 2.37 -27.09
C MET A 169 -8.43 2.52 -27.90
N ASP A 170 -8.83 3.75 -28.22
CA ASP A 170 -10.01 4.04 -29.02
C ASP A 170 -9.87 3.59 -30.48
N GLU A 171 -8.66 3.67 -31.06
CA GLU A 171 -8.37 3.11 -32.39
C GLU A 171 -8.52 1.58 -32.40
N VAL A 172 -8.07 0.89 -31.34
CA VAL A 172 -8.29 -0.56 -31.17
C VAL A 172 -9.78 -0.88 -31.04
N ILE A 173 -10.53 -0.12 -30.25
CA ILE A 173 -11.99 -0.25 -30.14
C ILE A 173 -12.63 -0.12 -31.52
N GLY A 174 -12.28 0.94 -32.27
CA GLY A 174 -12.81 1.17 -33.62
C GLY A 174 -12.52 0.03 -34.61
N LYS A 175 -11.35 -0.63 -34.51
CA LYS A 175 -11.06 -1.84 -35.32
C LYS A 175 -12.00 -2.99 -34.97
N ILE A 176 -12.20 -3.27 -33.68
CA ILE A 176 -13.07 -4.37 -33.21
C ILE A 176 -14.53 -4.11 -33.59
N LEU A 177 -15.01 -2.88 -33.43
CA LEU A 177 -16.40 -2.51 -33.77
C LEU A 177 -16.73 -2.76 -35.24
N LYS A 178 -15.83 -2.40 -36.16
CA LYS A 178 -16.02 -2.70 -37.59
C LYS A 178 -16.20 -4.19 -37.87
N ARG A 179 -15.54 -5.06 -37.09
CA ARG A 179 -15.69 -6.51 -37.24
C ARG A 179 -17.00 -7.01 -36.64
N ILE A 180 -17.37 -6.49 -35.47
CA ILE A 180 -18.66 -6.78 -34.82
C ILE A 180 -19.83 -6.42 -35.72
N ASP A 181 -19.80 -5.25 -36.35
CA ASP A 181 -20.85 -4.83 -37.29
C ASP A 181 -21.01 -5.85 -38.44
N ARG A 182 -19.90 -6.38 -38.97
CA ARG A 182 -19.95 -7.42 -40.00
C ARG A 182 -20.55 -8.71 -39.47
N TRP A 183 -20.09 -9.20 -38.31
CA TRP A 183 -20.65 -10.41 -37.70
C TRP A 183 -22.15 -10.29 -37.41
N ASN A 184 -22.59 -9.15 -36.86
CA ASN A 184 -23.99 -8.89 -36.60
C ASN A 184 -24.81 -8.85 -37.91
N ASN A 185 -24.28 -8.23 -38.97
CA ASN A 185 -24.91 -8.25 -40.30
C ASN A 185 -24.98 -9.66 -40.91
N ASP A 186 -24.00 -10.51 -40.61
CA ASP A 186 -23.94 -11.92 -41.03
C ASP A 186 -24.79 -12.84 -40.12
N GLY A 187 -25.52 -12.29 -39.14
CA GLY A 187 -26.39 -13.02 -38.24
C GLY A 187 -25.69 -13.72 -37.08
N ILE A 188 -24.47 -13.30 -36.74
CA ILE A 188 -23.67 -13.79 -35.61
C ILE A 188 -23.68 -12.73 -34.50
N PRO A 189 -24.52 -12.88 -33.46
CA PRO A 189 -24.63 -11.90 -32.38
C PRO A 189 -23.29 -11.73 -31.66
N SER A 190 -22.76 -10.51 -31.71
CA SER A 190 -21.44 -10.18 -31.21
C SER A 190 -21.50 -8.86 -30.44
N ILE A 191 -20.84 -8.83 -29.28
CA ILE A 191 -20.74 -7.64 -28.43
C ILE A 191 -19.28 -7.38 -28.04
N LEU A 192 -18.94 -6.12 -27.80
CA LEU A 192 -17.69 -5.72 -27.17
C LEU A 192 -17.99 -5.09 -25.82
N ILE A 193 -17.35 -5.62 -24.78
CA ILE A 193 -17.37 -5.02 -23.44
C ILE A 193 -15.98 -4.43 -23.17
N VAL A 194 -15.93 -3.13 -22.86
CA VAL A 194 -14.72 -2.42 -22.43
C VAL A 194 -14.89 -1.93 -21.00
N CYS A 195 -13.96 -2.24 -20.12
CA CYS A 195 -14.01 -1.74 -18.74
C CYS A 195 -12.64 -1.40 -18.15
N GLY A 196 -12.66 -0.55 -17.12
CA GLY A 196 -11.54 -0.44 -16.18
C GLY A 196 -11.67 -1.47 -15.06
N ASP A 197 -10.55 -2.00 -14.60
CA ASP A 197 -10.47 -2.83 -13.40
C ASP A 197 -10.37 -1.98 -12.12
N HIS A 198 -9.70 -0.83 -12.19
CA HIS A 198 -9.75 0.28 -11.25
C HIS A 198 -9.48 1.61 -11.96
N GLY A 199 -9.54 2.72 -11.21
CA GLY A 199 -9.02 4.01 -11.64
C GLY A 199 -7.68 4.33 -10.98
N MET A 200 -7.34 5.61 -10.83
CA MET A 200 -6.09 6.06 -10.20
C MET A 200 -6.24 7.41 -9.50
N LYS A 201 -5.42 7.67 -8.46
CA LYS A 201 -5.40 8.94 -7.75
C LYS A 201 -4.88 10.07 -8.63
N ASN A 202 -5.27 11.31 -8.28
CA ASN A 202 -4.77 12.52 -8.95
C ASN A 202 -3.25 12.70 -8.85
N SER A 203 -2.63 12.19 -7.79
CA SER A 203 -1.17 12.16 -7.58
C SER A 203 -0.44 11.03 -8.34
N GLY A 204 -1.18 10.16 -9.04
CA GLY A 204 -0.69 8.86 -9.51
C GLY A 204 -0.81 7.77 -8.45
N GLY A 205 -0.77 6.51 -8.88
CA GLY A 205 -0.97 5.32 -8.04
C GLY A 205 -2.44 4.97 -7.77
N HIS A 206 -2.67 3.78 -7.20
CA HIS A 206 -4.00 3.23 -6.91
C HIS A 206 -3.94 2.23 -5.73
N GLY A 207 -5.08 1.65 -5.34
CA GLY A 207 -5.20 0.71 -4.21
C GLY A 207 -5.93 1.29 -2.98
N GLY A 208 -6.33 2.57 -3.06
CA GLY A 208 -7.18 3.25 -2.10
C GLY A 208 -8.67 3.11 -2.42
N ALA A 209 -9.41 4.18 -2.13
CA ALA A 209 -10.87 4.20 -2.15
C ALA A 209 -11.44 5.56 -2.58
N THR A 210 -10.64 6.44 -3.18
CA THR A 210 -11.18 7.72 -3.68
C THR A 210 -12.12 7.47 -4.85
N PRO A 211 -13.04 8.41 -5.16
CA PRO A 211 -13.90 8.28 -6.33
C PRO A 211 -13.12 8.04 -7.63
N GLU A 212 -11.98 8.69 -7.80
CA GLU A 212 -11.11 8.53 -8.97
C GLU A 212 -10.45 7.15 -9.04
N GLU A 213 -10.27 6.45 -7.92
CA GLU A 213 -9.75 5.07 -7.89
C GLU A 213 -10.85 4.02 -8.07
N THR A 214 -12.07 4.34 -7.63
CA THR A 214 -13.17 3.37 -7.48
C THR A 214 -14.20 3.44 -8.60
N LEU A 215 -14.33 4.59 -9.29
CA LEU A 215 -15.29 4.76 -10.37
C LEU A 215 -14.62 4.55 -11.72
N VAL A 216 -15.07 3.51 -12.42
CA VAL A 216 -14.56 3.09 -13.72
C VAL A 216 -15.71 2.95 -14.72
N PRO A 217 -15.47 3.16 -16.03
CA PRO A 217 -16.50 2.95 -17.03
C PRO A 217 -16.66 1.46 -17.33
N LEU A 218 -17.89 1.06 -17.62
CA LEU A 218 -18.25 -0.18 -18.29
C LEU A 218 -19.00 0.19 -19.56
N LEU A 219 -18.35 -0.02 -20.70
CA LEU A 219 -18.88 0.25 -22.02
C LEU A 219 -19.32 -1.05 -22.68
N VAL A 220 -20.52 -1.06 -23.25
CA VAL A 220 -21.06 -2.20 -23.99
C VAL A 220 -21.44 -1.74 -25.40
N PHE A 221 -20.82 -2.33 -26.41
CA PHE A 221 -21.07 -2.02 -27.82
C PHE A 221 -21.69 -3.23 -28.54
N GLY A 222 -22.52 -2.96 -29.54
CA GLY A 222 -23.18 -3.98 -30.35
C GLY A 222 -24.64 -4.27 -29.94
N ASP A 223 -25.18 -3.53 -28.96
CA ASP A 223 -26.60 -3.56 -28.58
C ASP A 223 -27.10 -2.12 -28.33
N SER A 224 -28.42 -1.90 -28.39
CA SER A 224 -29.04 -0.59 -28.19
C SER A 224 -29.10 -0.23 -26.70
N CYS A 225 -28.76 1.01 -26.35
CA CYS A 225 -28.79 1.44 -24.95
C CYS A 225 -30.04 2.26 -24.58
N PRO A 226 -30.71 1.97 -23.45
CA PRO A 226 -31.59 2.94 -22.81
C PRO A 226 -30.71 4.08 -22.27
N GLY A 227 -30.81 5.27 -22.87
CA GLY A 227 -29.80 6.36 -22.77
C GLY A 227 -29.51 6.98 -21.39
N ASP A 228 -29.96 6.40 -20.27
CA ASP A 228 -29.64 6.87 -18.92
C ASP A 228 -28.40 6.15 -18.36
N VAL A 229 -27.44 6.92 -17.84
CA VAL A 229 -26.24 6.38 -17.19
C VAL A 229 -26.63 5.73 -15.86
N SER A 230 -26.54 4.40 -15.78
CA SER A 230 -26.75 3.65 -14.54
C SER A 230 -25.46 3.35 -13.80
N GLN A 231 -25.58 2.99 -12.51
CA GLN A 231 -24.45 2.64 -11.65
C GLN A 231 -24.57 1.20 -11.16
N ILE A 232 -23.49 0.43 -11.29
CA ILE A 232 -23.39 -0.96 -10.82
C ILE A 232 -22.19 -1.16 -9.90
N GLU A 233 -22.18 -2.25 -9.13
CA GLU A 233 -20.98 -2.69 -8.43
C GLU A 233 -20.15 -3.59 -9.35
N GLN A 234 -18.83 -3.55 -9.26
CA GLN A 234 -17.96 -4.34 -10.15
C GLN A 234 -18.19 -5.86 -10.02
N VAL A 235 -18.67 -6.35 -8.88
CA VAL A 235 -19.05 -7.76 -8.70
C VAL A 235 -20.25 -8.18 -9.55
N ASP A 236 -21.09 -7.22 -9.99
CA ASP A 236 -22.25 -7.45 -10.84
C ASP A 236 -21.82 -7.90 -12.26
N ILE A 237 -20.60 -7.55 -12.69
CA ILE A 237 -20.04 -7.92 -14.00
C ILE A 237 -20.03 -9.44 -14.18
N ALA A 238 -19.65 -10.21 -13.16
CA ALA A 238 -19.65 -11.67 -13.23
C ALA A 238 -21.05 -12.24 -13.50
N THR A 239 -22.08 -11.67 -12.87
CA THR A 239 -23.47 -12.09 -13.04
C THR A 239 -23.95 -11.77 -14.45
N THR A 240 -23.70 -10.53 -14.90
CA THR A 240 -24.07 -10.07 -16.24
C THR A 240 -23.40 -10.91 -17.34
N LEU A 241 -22.09 -11.15 -17.25
CA LEU A 241 -21.36 -11.98 -18.23
C LEU A 241 -21.89 -13.42 -18.29
N SER A 242 -22.20 -14.02 -17.13
CA SER A 242 -22.75 -15.38 -17.10
C SER A 242 -24.08 -15.47 -17.85
N ILE A 243 -24.93 -14.46 -17.69
CA ILE A 243 -26.25 -14.40 -18.31
C ILE A 243 -26.14 -14.17 -19.81
N ILE A 244 -25.29 -13.24 -20.25
CA ILE A 244 -25.06 -12.98 -21.69
C ILE A 244 -24.54 -14.24 -22.38
N LEU A 245 -23.63 -14.98 -21.75
CA LEU A 245 -23.05 -16.21 -22.30
C LEU A 245 -23.99 -17.42 -22.17
N GLY A 246 -25.12 -17.30 -21.46
CA GLY A 246 -26.02 -18.43 -21.22
C GLY A 246 -25.44 -19.54 -20.34
N ILE A 247 -24.50 -19.21 -19.46
CA ILE A 247 -23.81 -20.14 -18.55
C ILE A 247 -24.24 -19.93 -17.09
N PRO A 248 -24.01 -20.90 -16.18
CA PRO A 248 -24.34 -20.75 -14.78
C PRO A 248 -23.59 -19.59 -14.10
N ILE A 249 -24.27 -18.89 -13.20
CA ILE A 249 -23.63 -17.88 -12.33
C ILE A 249 -22.63 -18.58 -11.39
N PRO A 250 -21.36 -18.10 -11.28
CA PRO A 250 -20.34 -18.71 -10.44
C PRO A 250 -20.80 -18.89 -9.00
N GLN A 251 -20.45 -20.01 -8.37
CA GLN A 251 -20.96 -20.39 -7.05
C GLN A 251 -20.73 -19.34 -5.95
N SER A 252 -19.65 -18.56 -6.00
CA SER A 252 -19.29 -17.57 -4.98
C SER A 252 -19.82 -16.15 -5.26
N ASN A 253 -20.59 -15.97 -6.32
CA ASN A 253 -21.00 -14.66 -6.81
C ASN A 253 -22.03 -14.00 -5.88
N LEU A 254 -21.82 -12.72 -5.56
CA LEU A 254 -22.70 -11.88 -4.75
C LEU A 254 -23.31 -10.70 -5.52
N GLY A 255 -23.10 -10.64 -6.83
CA GLY A 255 -23.54 -9.60 -7.74
C GLY A 255 -24.98 -9.78 -8.22
N SER A 256 -25.62 -8.65 -8.50
CA SER A 256 -26.96 -8.57 -9.08
C SER A 256 -26.89 -8.33 -10.58
N ILE A 257 -27.85 -8.89 -11.32
CA ILE A 257 -28.03 -8.60 -12.75
C ILE A 257 -28.32 -7.10 -12.98
N SER A 258 -27.73 -6.51 -14.02
CA SER A 258 -28.11 -5.19 -14.52
C SER A 258 -28.99 -5.36 -15.76
N MET A 259 -30.27 -4.97 -15.66
CA MET A 259 -31.19 -5.04 -16.81
C MET A 259 -30.85 -3.99 -17.87
N ASP A 260 -30.12 -2.94 -17.53
CA ASP A 260 -29.73 -1.88 -18.49
C ASP A 260 -28.76 -2.39 -19.58
N ILE A 261 -28.07 -3.52 -19.31
CA ILE A 261 -27.12 -4.15 -20.23
C ILE A 261 -27.80 -5.22 -21.10
N ILE A 262 -28.96 -5.72 -20.65
CA ILE A 262 -29.65 -6.84 -21.29
C ILE A 262 -30.79 -6.23 -22.09
N GLY A 263 -30.68 -6.26 -23.42
CA GLY A 263 -31.67 -5.69 -24.33
C GLY A 263 -33.09 -6.26 -24.17
N ASP A 264 -34.01 -5.85 -25.07
CA ASP A 264 -35.44 -6.18 -25.00
C ASP A 264 -35.72 -7.69 -25.09
N LEU A 265 -35.66 -8.36 -23.94
CA LEU A 265 -36.08 -9.74 -23.77
C LEU A 265 -37.60 -9.81 -23.54
N PRO A 266 -38.27 -10.90 -23.96
CA PRO A 266 -39.66 -11.14 -23.57
C PRO A 266 -39.83 -11.12 -22.04
N ASP A 267 -40.95 -10.57 -21.55
CA ASP A 267 -41.24 -10.41 -20.11
C ASP A 267 -40.94 -11.66 -19.27
N ALA A 268 -41.29 -12.84 -19.80
CA ALA A 268 -41.09 -14.11 -19.12
C ALA A 268 -39.60 -14.45 -18.94
N HIS A 269 -38.76 -14.11 -19.92
CA HIS A 269 -37.32 -14.30 -19.83
C HIS A 269 -36.70 -13.29 -18.86
N GLN A 270 -37.14 -12.02 -18.89
CA GLN A 270 -36.68 -11.01 -17.93
C GLN A 270 -36.95 -11.46 -16.48
N LEU A 271 -38.19 -11.84 -16.19
CA LEU A 271 -38.57 -12.31 -14.86
C LEU A 271 -37.87 -13.63 -14.47
N PHE A 272 -37.63 -14.52 -15.42
CA PHE A 272 -36.87 -15.74 -15.17
C PHE A 272 -35.42 -15.43 -14.76
N LEU A 273 -34.73 -14.52 -15.44
CA LEU A 273 -33.35 -14.14 -15.13
C LEU A 273 -33.25 -13.48 -13.74
N LEU A 274 -34.17 -12.56 -13.44
CA LEU A 274 -34.27 -11.93 -12.12
C LEU A 274 -34.54 -12.97 -11.03
N HIS A 275 -35.44 -13.92 -11.28
CA HIS A 275 -35.70 -15.01 -10.35
C HIS A 275 -34.49 -15.92 -10.16
N TYR A 276 -33.78 -16.27 -11.24
CA TYR A 276 -32.60 -17.12 -11.20
C TYR A 276 -31.48 -16.49 -10.36
N ASN A 277 -31.17 -15.21 -10.59
CA ASN A 277 -30.19 -14.48 -9.80
C ASN A 277 -30.65 -14.30 -8.34
N ALA A 278 -31.92 -13.97 -8.10
CA ALA A 278 -32.47 -13.83 -6.75
C ALA A 278 -32.38 -15.16 -5.97
N LYS A 279 -32.70 -16.28 -6.62
CA LYS A 279 -32.56 -17.62 -6.04
C LYS A 279 -31.10 -17.95 -5.74
N HIS A 280 -30.18 -17.60 -6.63
CA HIS A 280 -28.74 -17.78 -6.40
C HIS A 280 -28.29 -17.01 -5.15
N MET A 281 -28.53 -15.70 -5.07
CA MET A 281 -28.13 -14.90 -3.91
C MET A 281 -28.84 -15.36 -2.63
N PHE A 282 -30.10 -15.79 -2.71
CA PHE A 282 -30.83 -16.29 -1.55
C PHE A 282 -30.18 -17.55 -0.93
N GLN A 283 -29.49 -18.38 -1.72
CA GLN A 283 -28.74 -19.53 -1.19
C GLN A 283 -27.57 -19.12 -0.28
N HIS A 284 -27.00 -17.94 -0.52
CA HIS A 284 -26.00 -17.33 0.35
C HIS A 284 -26.68 -16.64 1.53
N PHE A 285 -27.74 -15.88 1.26
CA PHE A 285 -28.49 -15.11 2.26
C PHE A 285 -29.03 -16.00 3.39
N ARG A 286 -29.61 -17.16 3.07
CA ARG A 286 -30.13 -18.12 4.05
C ARG A 286 -29.08 -18.74 4.98
N LYS A 287 -27.78 -18.58 4.67
CA LYS A 287 -26.68 -19.05 5.53
C LYS A 287 -26.36 -18.06 6.65
N LEU A 288 -26.92 -16.85 6.60
CA LEU A 288 -26.75 -15.84 7.65
C LEU A 288 -27.63 -16.17 8.85
N SER A 289 -27.16 -15.83 10.05
CA SER A 289 -28.00 -15.86 11.26
C SER A 289 -29.08 -14.77 11.15
N GLU A 290 -30.30 -15.08 11.61
CA GLU A 290 -31.43 -14.13 11.65
C GLU A 290 -31.90 -13.59 10.28
N PHE A 291 -31.57 -14.26 9.17
CA PHE A 291 -32.00 -13.80 7.85
C PHE A 291 -33.53 -13.66 7.70
N GLU A 292 -34.30 -14.49 8.41
CA GLU A 292 -35.77 -14.54 8.40
C GLU A 292 -36.42 -13.30 9.04
N SER A 293 -35.71 -12.54 9.87
CA SER A 293 -36.24 -11.31 10.50
C SER A 293 -36.08 -10.06 9.63
N SER A 294 -35.40 -10.19 8.48
CA SER A 294 -35.12 -9.05 7.60
C SER A 294 -36.32 -8.68 6.71
N GLU A 295 -36.54 -7.39 6.48
CA GLU A 295 -37.51 -6.90 5.48
C GLU A 295 -37.23 -7.48 4.08
N ILE A 296 -35.97 -7.80 3.79
CA ILE A 296 -35.53 -8.38 2.52
C ILE A 296 -36.06 -9.81 2.33
N TYR A 297 -36.12 -10.61 3.40
CA TYR A 297 -36.73 -11.93 3.37
C TYR A 297 -38.21 -11.86 2.99
N ASP A 298 -38.98 -10.99 3.66
CA ASP A 298 -40.40 -10.81 3.37
C ASP A 298 -40.63 -10.34 1.92
N ASN A 299 -39.82 -9.36 1.48
CA ASN A 299 -39.87 -8.87 0.11
C ASN A 299 -39.52 -9.96 -0.92
N TYR A 300 -38.54 -10.84 -0.63
CA TYR A 300 -38.18 -11.96 -1.52
C TYR A 300 -39.35 -12.94 -1.70
N TYR A 301 -39.98 -13.39 -0.61
CA TYR A 301 -41.13 -14.29 -0.70
C TYR A 301 -42.34 -13.64 -1.37
N LYS A 302 -42.60 -12.37 -1.06
CA LYS A 302 -43.65 -11.59 -1.74
C LYS A 302 -43.40 -11.50 -3.24
N THR A 303 -42.14 -11.26 -3.65
CA THR A 303 -41.76 -11.18 -5.07
C THR A 303 -41.98 -12.51 -5.79
N ILE A 304 -41.54 -13.62 -5.20
CA ILE A 304 -41.74 -14.95 -5.78
C ILE A 304 -43.23 -15.28 -5.92
N LYS A 305 -44.04 -14.94 -4.92
CA LYS A 305 -45.49 -15.13 -4.97
C LYS A 305 -46.12 -14.35 -6.13
N LEU A 306 -45.81 -13.05 -6.24
CA LEU A 306 -46.32 -12.20 -7.31
C LEU A 306 -45.87 -12.66 -8.71
N HIS A 307 -44.60 -13.07 -8.85
CA HIS A 307 -44.10 -13.65 -10.09
C HIS A 307 -44.82 -14.97 -10.42
N THR A 308 -45.05 -15.84 -9.44
CA THR A 308 -45.78 -17.10 -9.64
C THR A 308 -47.23 -16.85 -10.06
N GLU A 309 -47.91 -15.88 -9.43
CA GLU A 309 -49.27 -15.45 -9.81
C GLU A 309 -49.29 -14.89 -11.25
N TRP A 310 -48.28 -14.10 -11.62
CA TRP A 310 -48.10 -13.59 -12.98
C TRP A 310 -47.89 -14.73 -13.99
N LEU A 311 -47.12 -15.78 -13.66
CA LEU A 311 -46.91 -16.94 -14.53
C LEU A 311 -48.18 -17.79 -14.71
N ILE A 312 -48.92 -18.03 -13.62
CA ILE A 312 -50.13 -18.89 -13.61
C ILE A 312 -51.34 -18.17 -14.25
N GLY A 313 -51.37 -16.84 -14.23
CA GLY A 313 -52.43 -16.02 -14.82
C GLY A 313 -52.60 -16.25 -16.33
N LYS A 314 -53.38 -17.27 -16.69
CA LYS A 314 -53.80 -17.57 -18.06
C LYS A 314 -54.96 -16.64 -18.46
N ASN A 315 -54.74 -15.75 -19.43
CA ASN A 315 -55.78 -15.02 -20.19
C ASN A 315 -56.47 -13.81 -19.54
N ARG A 316 -55.81 -13.01 -18.70
CA ARG A 316 -56.22 -11.61 -18.49
C ARG A 316 -55.09 -10.72 -18.96
N HIS A 317 -55.41 -9.62 -19.64
CA HIS A 317 -54.45 -8.55 -19.96
C HIS A 317 -53.58 -8.32 -18.71
N LYS A 318 -52.31 -8.71 -18.77
CA LYS A 318 -51.36 -8.50 -17.69
C LYS A 318 -50.98 -7.02 -17.79
N PRO A 319 -51.43 -6.15 -16.88
CA PRO A 319 -51.11 -4.74 -17.00
C PRO A 319 -49.60 -4.56 -16.87
N GLU A 320 -49.01 -3.77 -17.76
CA GLU A 320 -47.58 -3.44 -17.79
C GLU A 320 -47.08 -2.94 -16.41
N SER A 321 -47.94 -2.21 -15.70
CA SER A 321 -47.70 -1.74 -14.32
C SER A 321 -47.46 -2.87 -13.31
N GLN A 322 -48.02 -4.06 -13.51
CA GLN A 322 -47.78 -5.23 -12.64
C GLN A 322 -46.40 -5.84 -12.92
N LEU A 323 -45.96 -5.89 -14.18
CA LEU A 323 -44.65 -6.38 -14.55
C LEU A 323 -43.56 -5.46 -14.00
N GLU A 324 -43.66 -4.15 -14.25
CA GLU A 324 -42.73 -3.16 -13.73
C GLU A 324 -42.63 -3.22 -12.20
N PHE A 325 -43.76 -3.44 -11.52
CA PHE A 325 -43.77 -3.58 -10.07
C PHE A 325 -42.98 -4.82 -9.60
N ILE A 326 -43.13 -5.97 -10.28
CA ILE A 326 -42.38 -7.19 -9.94
C ILE A 326 -40.89 -7.00 -10.22
N ILE A 327 -40.52 -6.38 -11.35
CA ILE A 327 -39.12 -6.08 -11.69
C ILE A 327 -38.49 -5.16 -10.65
N LYS A 328 -39.16 -4.06 -10.28
CA LYS A 328 -38.69 -3.14 -9.22
C LYS A 328 -38.55 -3.85 -7.88
N LEU A 329 -39.44 -4.80 -7.56
CA LEU A 329 -39.35 -5.56 -6.31
C LEU A 329 -38.18 -6.57 -6.33
N TYR A 330 -37.92 -7.23 -7.47
CA TYR A 330 -36.71 -8.04 -7.66
C TYR A 330 -35.43 -7.20 -7.50
N ASP A 331 -35.35 -6.03 -8.13
CA ASP A 331 -34.20 -5.13 -8.00
C ASP A 331 -33.96 -4.73 -6.53
N LYS A 332 -35.03 -4.35 -5.80
CA LYS A 332 -34.96 -4.06 -4.36
C LYS A 332 -34.43 -5.25 -3.56
N VAL A 333 -34.93 -6.45 -3.84
CA VAL A 333 -34.54 -7.69 -3.15
C VAL A 333 -33.09 -8.06 -3.45
N LEU A 334 -32.67 -7.94 -4.70
CA LEU A 334 -31.30 -8.22 -5.13
C LEU A 334 -30.32 -7.24 -4.47
N LYS A 335 -30.56 -5.93 -4.58
CA LYS A 335 -29.73 -4.89 -3.95
C LYS A 335 -29.66 -5.08 -2.43
N GLY A 336 -30.78 -5.33 -1.78
CA GLY A 336 -30.84 -5.56 -0.34
C GLY A 336 -30.07 -6.80 0.12
N MET A 337 -30.24 -7.95 -0.57
CA MET A 337 -29.46 -9.15 -0.25
C MET A 337 -27.97 -8.94 -0.49
N LYS A 338 -27.59 -8.29 -1.60
CA LYS A 338 -26.19 -7.97 -1.93
C LYS A 338 -25.54 -7.13 -0.84
N GLU A 339 -26.17 -6.04 -0.42
CA GLU A 339 -25.64 -5.18 0.65
C GLU A 339 -25.42 -5.93 1.97
N ILE A 340 -26.37 -6.77 2.38
CA ILE A 340 -26.25 -7.57 3.60
C ILE A 340 -25.14 -8.62 3.45
N LEU A 341 -25.09 -9.29 2.30
CA LEU A 341 -24.09 -10.33 2.01
C LEU A 341 -22.68 -9.75 1.99
N ILE A 342 -22.45 -8.64 1.30
CA ILE A 342 -21.16 -7.95 1.26
C ILE A 342 -20.73 -7.53 2.67
N LYS A 343 -21.64 -6.98 3.49
CA LYS A 343 -21.37 -6.64 4.89
C LYS A 343 -21.01 -7.87 5.74
N SER A 344 -21.64 -9.03 5.46
CA SER A 344 -21.44 -10.28 6.21
C SER A 344 -20.28 -11.16 5.73
N ALA A 345 -19.83 -10.99 4.48
CA ALA A 345 -18.72 -11.75 3.88
C ALA A 345 -17.40 -11.50 4.64
N VAL A 346 -17.32 -10.36 5.31
CA VAL A 346 -16.26 -10.02 6.23
C VAL A 346 -16.43 -10.81 7.54
N LYS A 347 -15.66 -11.89 7.69
CA LYS A 347 -15.56 -12.62 8.95
C LYS A 347 -14.35 -12.15 9.74
N TYR A 348 -14.60 -11.51 10.88
CA TYR A 348 -13.56 -11.19 11.84
C TYR A 348 -13.28 -12.39 12.74
N ASP A 349 -12.07 -12.94 12.68
CA ASP A 349 -11.62 -13.94 13.65
C ASP A 349 -11.34 -13.26 14.99
N ARG A 350 -12.38 -13.25 15.82
CA ARG A 350 -12.39 -12.62 17.14
C ARG A 350 -11.33 -13.20 18.05
N THR A 351 -11.12 -14.52 18.00
CA THR A 351 -10.12 -15.19 18.80
C THR A 351 -8.74 -14.64 18.45
N ILE A 352 -8.32 -14.74 17.18
CA ILE A 352 -7.00 -14.30 16.71
C ILE A 352 -6.73 -12.83 17.02
N MET A 353 -7.72 -11.96 16.84
CA MET A 353 -7.58 -10.53 17.17
C MET A 353 -7.29 -10.34 18.67
N THR A 354 -8.05 -10.99 19.55
CA THR A 354 -7.82 -10.89 20.99
C THR A 354 -6.46 -11.48 21.39
N ILE A 355 -6.04 -12.60 20.79
CA ILE A 355 -4.70 -13.18 21.01
C ILE A 355 -3.62 -12.14 20.69
N THR A 356 -3.76 -11.51 19.53
CA THR A 356 -2.79 -10.52 19.04
C THR A 356 -2.67 -9.34 19.99
N ILE A 357 -3.80 -8.80 20.45
CA ILE A 357 -3.82 -7.70 21.43
C ILE A 357 -3.13 -8.10 22.72
N VAL A 358 -3.46 -9.28 23.27
CA VAL A 358 -2.84 -9.79 24.49
C VAL A 358 -1.33 -9.94 24.31
N MET A 359 -0.87 -10.51 23.18
CA MET A 359 0.55 -10.65 22.87
C MET A 359 1.28 -9.31 22.77
N ILE A 360 0.68 -8.31 22.13
CA ILE A 360 1.30 -6.99 21.97
C ILE A 360 1.35 -6.27 23.34
N LEU A 361 0.27 -6.30 24.12
CA LEU A 361 0.24 -5.73 25.48
C LEU A 361 1.24 -6.43 26.41
N GLN A 362 1.41 -7.74 26.24
CA GLN A 362 2.40 -8.52 26.96
C GLN A 362 3.83 -8.11 26.59
N ALA A 363 4.13 -7.98 25.29
CA ALA A 363 5.43 -7.50 24.82
C ALA A 363 5.72 -6.09 25.38
N PHE A 364 4.72 -5.20 25.35
CA PHE A 364 4.80 -3.88 25.95
C PHE A 364 5.14 -3.94 27.45
N PHE A 365 4.47 -4.80 28.22
CA PHE A 365 4.70 -4.95 29.65
C PHE A 365 6.11 -5.47 29.97
N ILE A 366 6.60 -6.46 29.21
CA ILE A 366 7.96 -7.01 29.35
C ILE A 366 8.99 -5.90 29.15
N ILE A 367 8.85 -5.13 28.06
CA ILE A 367 9.79 -4.07 27.68
C ILE A 367 9.70 -2.87 28.64
N SER A 368 8.51 -2.61 29.22
CA SER A 368 8.30 -1.51 30.16
C SER A 368 8.90 -1.77 31.55
N LYS A 369 9.07 -3.02 31.97
CA LYS A 369 9.62 -3.36 33.29
C LYS A 369 11.15 -3.28 33.34
N LYS A 370 11.67 -2.57 34.36
CA LYS A 370 13.10 -2.22 34.49
C LYS A 370 14.00 -3.34 35.06
N SER A 371 13.44 -4.32 35.76
CA SER A 371 14.18 -5.47 36.30
C SER A 371 13.24 -6.65 36.55
N TRP A 372 13.53 -7.81 35.96
CA TRP A 372 12.90 -9.07 36.33
C TRP A 372 13.86 -9.83 37.24
N LYS A 373 13.75 -9.64 38.56
CA LYS A 373 14.28 -10.61 39.54
C LYS A 373 13.28 -11.75 39.71
N LEU A 374 12.83 -12.37 38.62
CA LEU A 374 11.92 -13.51 38.72
C LEU A 374 12.73 -14.79 38.53
N ALA A 375 13.12 -15.41 39.64
CA ALA A 375 13.36 -16.84 39.63
C ALA A 375 12.00 -17.50 39.34
N LEU A 376 11.76 -17.83 38.07
CA LEU A 376 10.50 -18.39 37.61
C LEU A 376 10.32 -19.78 38.21
N SER A 377 9.67 -19.82 39.37
CA SER A 377 9.01 -21.01 39.88
C SER A 377 7.84 -21.33 38.97
N ILE A 378 7.63 -22.62 38.67
CA ILE A 378 6.46 -23.14 37.92
C ILE A 378 5.13 -22.62 38.48
N LYS A 379 5.08 -22.23 39.77
CA LYS A 379 3.89 -21.63 40.40
C LYS A 379 3.54 -20.25 39.81
N TRP A 380 4.53 -19.44 39.45
CA TRP A 380 4.30 -18.13 38.82
C TRP A 380 3.81 -18.25 37.39
N PHE A 381 4.25 -19.29 36.66
CA PHE A 381 3.70 -19.64 35.36
C PHE A 381 2.19 -19.87 35.46
N PHE A 382 1.76 -20.77 36.35
CA PHE A 382 0.34 -21.05 36.53
C PHE A 382 -0.45 -19.83 36.99
N TYR A 383 0.10 -18.99 37.88
CA TYR A 383 -0.56 -17.77 38.34
C TYR A 383 -0.80 -16.76 37.21
N TRP A 384 0.22 -16.41 36.44
CA TRP A 384 0.08 -15.49 35.31
C TRP A 384 -0.74 -16.10 34.16
N TRP A 385 -0.70 -17.43 34.00
CA TRP A 385 -1.54 -18.14 33.03
C TRP A 385 -3.00 -18.00 33.40
N THR A 386 -3.35 -18.23 34.68
CA THR A 386 -4.73 -18.04 35.16
C THR A 386 -5.18 -16.60 35.00
N ILE A 387 -4.34 -15.60 35.31
CA ILE A 387 -4.69 -14.18 35.11
C ILE A 387 -4.88 -13.86 33.63
N GLY A 388 -3.98 -14.30 32.75
CA GLY A 388 -4.07 -14.06 31.31
C GLY A 388 -5.33 -14.67 30.69
N VAL A 389 -5.63 -15.92 31.06
CA VAL A 389 -6.87 -16.59 30.64
C VAL A 389 -8.10 -15.90 31.24
N SER A 390 -8.09 -15.51 32.52
CA SER A 390 -9.21 -14.78 33.14
C SER A 390 -9.42 -13.39 32.52
N LEU A 391 -8.36 -12.66 32.21
CA LEU A 391 -8.44 -11.37 31.52
C LEU A 391 -8.99 -11.55 30.11
N TRP A 392 -8.51 -12.55 29.37
CA TRP A 392 -9.02 -12.89 28.04
C TRP A 392 -10.51 -13.26 28.09
N LEU A 393 -10.93 -14.11 29.04
CA LEU A 393 -12.34 -14.46 29.25
C LEU A 393 -13.17 -13.22 29.61
N SER A 394 -12.66 -12.33 30.47
CA SER A 394 -13.36 -11.10 30.85
C SER A 394 -13.48 -10.11 29.68
N LEU A 395 -12.43 -10.00 28.86
CA LEU A 395 -12.41 -9.13 27.68
C LEU A 395 -13.35 -9.67 26.60
N ASN A 396 -13.34 -10.98 26.35
CA ASN A 396 -14.28 -11.63 25.45
C ASN A 396 -15.73 -11.43 25.92
N HIS A 397 -15.99 -11.58 27.22
CA HIS A 397 -17.32 -11.35 27.78
C HIS A 397 -17.76 -9.89 27.60
N PHE A 398 -16.89 -8.92 27.89
CA PHE A 398 -17.18 -7.49 27.75
C PHE A 398 -17.39 -7.07 26.29
N LEU A 399 -16.56 -7.55 25.37
CA LEU A 399 -16.59 -7.12 23.97
C LEU A 399 -17.65 -7.82 23.12
N TYR A 400 -18.20 -8.96 23.57
CA TYR A 400 -19.04 -9.83 22.74
C TYR A 400 -20.40 -10.20 23.35
N ASN A 401 -20.92 -9.37 24.26
CA ASN A 401 -22.17 -9.59 24.98
C ASN A 401 -23.47 -9.52 24.14
N GLU A 402 -23.39 -9.55 22.80
CA GLU A 402 -24.58 -9.41 21.95
C GLU A 402 -25.38 -10.71 21.79
N ASN A 403 -24.77 -11.90 21.95
CA ASN A 403 -25.46 -13.17 21.66
C ASN A 403 -25.48 -14.21 22.81
N ASN A 404 -25.07 -13.88 24.04
CA ASN A 404 -25.06 -14.78 25.22
C ASN A 404 -24.36 -16.15 25.08
N GLU A 405 -23.82 -16.53 23.91
CA GLU A 405 -23.07 -17.76 23.70
C GLU A 405 -21.58 -17.46 23.53
N VAL A 406 -20.82 -17.58 24.62
CA VAL A 406 -19.36 -17.61 24.57
C VAL A 406 -18.94 -18.99 24.04
N TYR A 407 -18.81 -19.12 22.72
CA TYR A 407 -18.27 -20.34 22.12
C TYR A 407 -16.78 -20.46 22.46
N PHE A 408 -16.46 -21.39 23.35
CA PHE A 408 -15.09 -21.79 23.64
C PHE A 408 -14.75 -23.02 22.79
N GLU A 409 -14.04 -22.83 21.69
CA GLU A 409 -13.47 -23.96 20.95
C GLU A 409 -12.20 -24.46 21.66
N LEU A 410 -12.05 -25.79 21.80
CA LEU A 410 -10.88 -26.41 22.41
C LEU A 410 -9.56 -25.95 21.75
N ARG A 411 -9.61 -25.60 20.45
CA ARG A 411 -8.50 -25.03 19.68
C ARG A 411 -7.97 -23.73 20.29
N ASP A 412 -8.86 -22.85 20.74
CA ASP A 412 -8.51 -21.50 21.22
C ASP A 412 -7.75 -21.57 22.55
N PHE A 413 -8.08 -22.54 23.40
CA PHE A 413 -7.33 -22.89 24.61
C PHE A 413 -5.89 -23.30 24.33
N TRP A 414 -5.67 -24.15 23.32
CA TRP A 414 -4.34 -24.62 22.94
C TRP A 414 -3.49 -23.50 22.37
N ILE A 415 -4.07 -22.64 21.53
CA ILE A 415 -3.36 -21.45 21.00
C ILE A 415 -2.98 -20.51 22.14
N MET A 416 -3.88 -20.23 23.09
CA MET A 416 -3.58 -19.44 24.30
C MET A 416 -2.44 -20.06 25.12
N THR A 417 -2.46 -21.37 25.29
CA THR A 417 -1.42 -22.09 26.04
C THR A 417 -0.07 -21.97 25.33
N ILE A 418 -0.02 -22.09 24.01
CA ILE A 418 1.20 -21.91 23.21
C ILE A 418 1.73 -20.48 23.36
N VAL A 419 0.85 -19.47 23.22
CA VAL A 419 1.21 -18.06 23.39
C VAL A 419 1.77 -17.77 24.78
N PHE A 420 1.19 -18.36 25.82
CA PHE A 420 1.65 -18.21 27.19
C PHE A 420 2.93 -19.00 27.51
N VAL A 421 3.15 -20.13 26.84
CA VAL A 421 4.45 -20.82 26.86
C VAL A 421 5.52 -19.94 26.22
N PHE A 422 5.23 -19.32 25.06
CA PHE A 422 6.11 -18.33 24.44
C PHE A 422 6.32 -17.10 25.34
N PHE A 423 5.31 -16.61 26.07
CA PHE A 423 5.47 -15.57 27.09
C PHE A 423 6.51 -15.95 28.13
N THR A 424 6.40 -17.16 28.64
CA THR A 424 7.27 -17.66 29.71
C THR A 424 8.69 -17.85 29.20
N ILE A 425 8.84 -18.40 27.99
CA ILE A 425 10.12 -18.51 27.31
C ILE A 425 10.72 -17.12 27.08
N ASN A 426 9.96 -16.14 26.58
CA ASN A 426 10.44 -14.78 26.35
C ASN A 426 10.83 -14.08 27.66
N CYS A 427 10.04 -14.21 28.73
CA CYS A 427 10.39 -13.71 30.06
C CYS A 427 11.64 -14.39 30.65
N CYS A 428 11.84 -15.68 30.38
CA CYS A 428 13.04 -16.44 30.77
C CYS A 428 14.29 -16.02 29.96
N LEU A 429 14.12 -15.77 28.66
CA LEU A 429 15.19 -15.32 27.75
C LEU A 429 15.58 -13.87 28.01
N CYS A 430 14.64 -13.01 28.44
CA CYS A 430 14.88 -11.63 28.89
C CYS A 430 15.46 -11.55 30.33
N ARG A 431 16.14 -12.60 30.81
CA ARG A 431 16.88 -12.57 32.08
C ARG A 431 17.78 -11.33 32.12
N PRO A 432 17.89 -10.62 33.27
CA PRO A 432 18.70 -9.43 33.35
C PRO A 432 20.16 -9.78 33.07
N ILE A 433 20.76 -9.16 32.05
CA ILE A 433 22.19 -8.90 32.04
C ILE A 433 22.42 -7.95 33.21
N HIS A 434 23.08 -8.46 34.25
CA HIS A 434 23.26 -7.75 35.51
C HIS A 434 24.33 -6.65 35.36
N ASP A 435 24.10 -5.57 36.11
CA ASP A 435 25.03 -4.48 36.45
C ASP A 435 25.65 -3.69 35.31
N ILE A 436 25.02 -2.57 34.94
CA ILE A 436 25.67 -1.29 34.60
C ILE A 436 24.58 -0.19 34.60
N ILE A 437 24.77 0.86 35.42
CA ILE A 437 24.15 2.22 35.46
C ILE A 437 23.18 2.55 36.63
N PRO A 438 23.34 3.75 37.25
CA PRO A 438 23.04 4.01 38.66
C PRO A 438 21.58 4.39 38.96
N SER A 439 21.32 4.42 40.26
CA SER A 439 20.10 4.78 40.99
C SER A 439 19.64 6.24 40.82
N SER A 440 19.50 6.77 39.60
CA SER A 440 19.00 8.14 39.37
C SER A 440 17.58 8.24 38.82
N LEU A 441 16.88 7.11 38.59
CA LEU A 441 15.51 7.12 38.03
C LEU A 441 14.39 7.28 39.08
N SER A 442 14.70 7.71 40.30
CA SER A 442 13.70 8.16 41.29
C SER A 442 13.51 9.68 41.30
N HIS A 443 14.29 10.42 40.51
CA HIS A 443 14.12 11.88 40.29
C HIS A 443 13.45 12.20 38.94
N CYS A 444 12.70 11.24 38.37
CA CYS A 444 12.25 11.24 36.96
C CYS A 444 11.04 12.15 36.66
N LEU A 445 10.95 13.32 37.32
CA LEU A 445 10.02 14.40 37.00
C LEU A 445 10.83 15.71 36.93
N GLU A 446 11.62 15.83 35.86
CA GLU A 446 12.05 17.15 35.35
C GLU A 446 11.12 17.52 34.19
N ASP A 447 10.67 18.77 34.16
CA ASP A 447 9.57 19.29 33.32
C ASP A 447 9.73 19.06 31.80
N SER A 448 10.94 18.75 31.30
CA SER A 448 11.21 18.52 29.87
C SER A 448 11.03 17.07 29.38
N LYS A 449 11.07 16.07 30.27
CA LYS A 449 11.00 14.64 29.90
C LYS A 449 9.58 14.14 29.69
N ILE A 450 8.57 14.85 30.20
CA ILE A 450 7.14 14.49 30.10
C ILE A 450 6.61 14.72 28.67
N ILE A 451 7.23 15.64 27.91
CA ILE A 451 6.76 16.04 26.58
C ILE A 451 6.71 14.86 25.61
N PHE A 452 7.74 14.02 25.57
CA PHE A 452 7.80 12.90 24.60
C PHE A 452 6.81 11.78 24.90
N PRO A 453 6.69 11.28 26.15
CA PRO A 453 5.62 10.34 26.51
C PRO A 453 4.22 10.94 26.30
N ALA A 454 4.01 12.22 26.64
CA ALA A 454 2.72 12.88 26.42
C ALA A 454 2.36 12.97 24.93
N ALA A 455 3.31 13.33 24.08
CA ALA A 455 3.13 13.35 22.63
C ALA A 455 2.87 11.93 22.06
N MET A 456 3.52 10.90 22.60
CA MET A 456 3.25 9.50 22.23
C MET A 456 1.82 9.08 22.60
N VAL A 457 1.33 9.45 23.79
CA VAL A 457 -0.06 9.20 24.19
C VAL A 457 -1.03 9.97 23.31
N LEU A 458 -0.74 11.24 23.02
CA LEU A 458 -1.57 12.07 22.14
C LEU A 458 -1.63 11.50 20.72
N HIS A 459 -0.50 11.02 20.19
CA HIS A 459 -0.46 10.32 18.90
C HIS A 459 -1.33 9.07 18.93
N ALA A 460 -1.16 8.20 19.93
CA ALA A 460 -1.96 6.99 20.05
C ALA A 460 -3.47 7.26 20.15
N VAL A 461 -3.86 8.31 20.88
CA VAL A 461 -5.26 8.77 20.97
C VAL A 461 -5.75 9.34 19.64
N SER A 462 -4.92 10.09 18.91
CA SER A 462 -5.29 10.65 17.60
C SER A 462 -5.69 9.58 16.59
N LEU A 463 -5.11 8.38 16.69
CA LEU A 463 -5.42 7.26 15.81
C LEU A 463 -6.85 6.71 15.97
N SER A 464 -7.64 7.18 16.93
CA SER A 464 -9.06 6.85 17.08
C SER A 464 -9.96 7.51 16.03
N SER A 465 -9.47 8.52 15.32
CA SER A 465 -10.21 9.24 14.29
C SER A 465 -9.68 8.91 12.89
N SER A 466 -10.58 8.58 11.97
CA SER A 466 -10.20 8.28 10.58
C SER A 466 -9.46 9.44 9.90
N SER A 467 -9.88 10.69 10.14
CA SER A 467 -9.21 11.87 9.56
C SER A 467 -7.80 12.09 10.11
N PHE A 468 -7.55 11.79 11.39
CA PHE A 468 -6.21 11.86 11.97
C PHE A 468 -5.32 10.70 11.50
N VAL A 469 -5.89 9.53 11.18
CA VAL A 469 -5.15 8.45 10.53
C VAL A 469 -4.78 8.82 9.10
N GLU A 470 -5.68 9.41 8.31
CA GLU A 470 -5.36 9.87 6.94
C GLU A 470 -4.30 10.97 6.93
N GLU A 471 -4.41 11.93 7.86
CA GLU A 471 -3.57 13.12 7.94
C GLU A 471 -2.51 13.01 9.05
N GLU A 472 -2.06 11.79 9.39
CA GLU A 472 -1.12 11.54 10.50
C GLU A 472 0.18 12.34 10.38
N HIS A 473 0.62 12.60 9.15
CA HIS A 473 1.77 13.44 8.87
C HIS A 473 1.64 14.84 9.49
N GLN A 474 0.43 15.40 9.60
CA GLN A 474 0.20 16.69 10.27
C GLN A 474 0.50 16.61 11.77
N THR A 475 0.21 15.48 12.41
CA THR A 475 0.54 15.23 13.82
C THR A 475 2.06 15.24 14.02
N TRP A 476 2.80 14.55 13.15
CA TRP A 476 4.26 14.53 13.19
C TRP A 476 4.87 15.90 12.87
N TYR A 477 4.34 16.62 11.88
CA TYR A 477 4.78 17.98 11.55
C TYR A 477 4.50 18.95 12.69
N PHE A 478 3.35 18.84 13.37
CA PHE A 478 3.04 19.63 14.55
C PHE A 478 4.07 19.38 15.66
N PHE A 479 4.33 18.12 16.02
CA PHE A 479 5.35 17.78 17.02
C PHE A 479 6.74 18.29 16.65
N TRP A 480 7.11 18.16 15.38
CA TRP A 480 8.40 18.63 14.87
C TRP A 480 8.54 20.15 14.96
N VAL A 481 7.54 20.91 14.52
CA VAL A 481 7.56 22.38 14.59
C VAL A 481 7.53 22.87 16.04
N THR A 482 6.78 22.21 16.92
CA THR A 482 6.78 22.51 18.35
C THR A 482 8.19 22.31 18.93
N LEU A 483 8.86 21.20 18.62
CA LEU A 483 10.24 20.94 19.06
C LEU A 483 11.20 22.03 18.55
N LEU A 484 11.15 22.37 17.26
CA LEU A 484 12.01 23.41 16.68
C LEU A 484 11.75 24.79 17.30
N THR A 485 10.49 25.13 17.57
CA THR A 485 10.11 26.36 18.25
C THR A 485 10.65 26.41 19.68
N CYS A 486 10.56 25.29 20.42
CA CYS A 486 11.15 25.17 21.75
C CYS A 486 12.68 25.26 21.73
N LEU A 487 13.33 24.67 20.73
CA LEU A 487 14.79 24.81 20.57
C LEU A 487 15.16 26.27 20.25
N LEU A 488 14.41 26.93 19.38
CA LEU A 488 14.63 28.33 19.03
C LEU A 488 14.49 29.24 20.25
N SER A 489 13.42 29.09 21.04
CA SER A 489 13.21 29.91 22.24
C SER A 489 14.31 29.70 23.28
N LEU A 490 14.81 28.47 23.43
CA LEU A 490 15.93 28.16 24.32
C LEU A 490 17.26 28.76 23.84
N GLU A 491 17.57 28.70 22.54
CA GLU A 491 18.79 29.29 22.00
C GLU A 491 18.75 30.83 22.01
N ILE A 492 17.59 31.44 21.76
CA ILE A 492 17.39 32.89 21.94
C ILE A 492 17.58 33.28 23.41
N GLY A 493 16.97 32.54 24.34
CA GLY A 493 17.13 32.78 25.78
C GLY A 493 18.58 32.70 26.23
N ARG A 494 19.33 31.68 25.76
CA ARG A 494 20.78 31.55 25.99
C ARG A 494 21.56 32.72 25.42
N THR A 495 21.23 33.15 24.20
CA THR A 495 21.88 34.30 23.55
C THR A 495 21.63 35.59 24.34
N TYR A 496 20.40 35.80 24.83
CA TYR A 496 20.04 36.97 25.62
C TYR A 496 20.73 37.00 26.99
N GLN A 497 20.79 35.87 27.69
CA GLN A 497 21.51 35.76 28.96
C GLN A 497 23.01 36.06 28.78
N ASN A 498 23.64 35.47 27.77
CA ASN A 498 25.06 35.66 27.50
C ASN A 498 25.38 37.03 26.91
N TYR A 499 24.43 37.70 26.24
CA TYR A 499 24.60 39.08 25.74
C TYR A 499 24.97 40.05 26.87
N ARG A 500 24.46 39.79 28.09
CA ARG A 500 24.75 40.61 29.27
C ARG A 500 26.21 40.57 29.71
N ASP A 501 26.92 39.48 29.40
CA ASP A 501 28.30 39.24 29.86
C ASP A 501 29.33 39.28 28.71
N ARG A 502 29.01 38.76 27.51
CA ARG A 502 29.70 38.94 26.21
C ARG A 502 28.98 38.17 25.09
N LEU A 503 28.66 38.84 23.99
CA LEU A 503 28.04 38.20 22.82
C LEU A 503 29.05 37.27 22.11
N SER A 504 28.85 35.96 22.21
CA SER A 504 29.59 34.95 21.44
C SER A 504 28.97 34.73 20.06
N SER A 505 29.78 34.69 19.01
CA SER A 505 29.38 34.33 17.64
C SER A 505 28.71 32.96 17.58
N ASP A 506 29.12 32.03 18.44
CA ASP A 506 28.62 30.65 18.43
C ASP A 506 27.14 30.57 18.81
N ASN A 507 26.69 31.40 19.76
CA ASN A 507 25.29 31.42 20.17
C ASN A 507 24.38 31.90 19.03
N ILE A 508 24.84 32.90 18.27
CA ILE A 508 24.12 33.42 17.09
C ILE A 508 24.05 32.34 16.00
N ILE A 509 25.16 31.62 15.75
CA ILE A 509 25.19 30.53 14.78
C ILE A 509 24.17 29.43 15.13
N ARG A 510 24.00 29.09 16.42
CA ARG A 510 23.02 28.09 16.87
C ARG A 510 21.58 28.53 16.60
N VAL A 511 21.24 29.81 16.80
CA VAL A 511 19.93 30.37 16.43
C VAL A 511 19.69 30.24 14.91
N PHE A 512 20.69 30.61 14.10
CA PHE A 512 20.59 30.47 12.65
C PHE A 512 20.41 29.01 12.20
N LYS A 513 21.09 28.06 12.84
CA LYS A 513 20.90 26.62 12.55
C LYS A 513 19.44 26.19 12.75
N VAL A 514 18.77 26.63 13.82
CA VAL A 514 17.35 26.31 14.04
C VAL A 514 16.45 26.95 12.98
N LEU A 515 16.71 28.21 12.61
CA LEU A 515 15.96 28.89 11.55
C LEU A 515 16.11 28.19 10.18
N ILE A 516 17.31 27.66 9.89
CA ILE A 516 17.56 26.84 8.70
C ILE A 516 16.70 25.57 8.74
N LEU A 517 16.66 24.85 9.88
CA LEU A 517 15.82 23.65 10.02
C LEU A 517 14.32 23.96 9.85
N MET A 518 13.83 25.10 10.34
CA MET A 518 12.44 25.52 10.14
C MET A 518 12.15 25.85 8.67
N THR A 519 13.09 26.50 7.97
CA THR A 519 12.97 26.80 6.54
C THR A 519 13.00 25.51 5.72
N GLN A 520 13.90 24.60 6.06
CA GLN A 520 14.00 23.27 5.47
C GLN A 520 12.69 22.49 5.63
N HIS A 521 12.10 22.45 6.84
CA HIS A 521 10.80 21.82 7.08
C HIS A 521 9.71 22.35 6.14
N ARG A 522 9.66 23.67 5.93
CA ARG A 522 8.67 24.30 5.03
C ARG A 522 8.85 23.88 3.57
N ILE A 523 10.08 23.71 3.12
CA ILE A 523 10.40 23.26 1.75
C ILE A 523 10.08 21.77 1.61
N LEU A 524 10.59 20.93 2.51
CA LEU A 524 10.44 19.47 2.42
C LEU A 524 8.99 19.01 2.58
N ARG A 525 8.17 19.70 3.38
CA ARG A 525 6.72 19.44 3.46
C ARG A 525 6.00 19.63 2.11
N LYS A 526 6.55 20.46 1.22
CA LYS A 526 6.01 20.70 -0.12
C LYS A 526 6.70 19.86 -1.19
N LEU A 527 7.67 19.02 -0.83
CA LEU A 527 8.36 18.16 -1.79
C LEU A 527 7.35 17.20 -2.43
N ASN A 528 6.61 16.48 -1.60
CA ASN A 528 5.58 15.54 -2.00
C ASN A 528 4.27 15.85 -1.26
N SER A 529 3.14 15.78 -1.97
CA SER A 529 1.82 15.85 -1.34
C SER A 529 1.58 14.61 -0.48
N THR A 530 1.29 14.81 0.80
CA THR A 530 0.99 13.73 1.75
C THR A 530 -0.46 13.81 2.22
N GLY A 531 -1.09 12.66 2.46
CA GLY A 531 -2.50 12.57 2.87
C GLY A 531 -3.46 12.73 1.70
N ASN A 532 -4.76 12.84 2.01
CA ASN A 532 -5.82 12.90 1.00
C ASN A 532 -6.30 14.33 0.76
N LYS A 533 -6.37 15.16 1.81
CA LYS A 533 -7.05 16.46 1.76
C LYS A 533 -6.44 17.44 0.75
N TYR A 534 -5.12 17.41 0.61
CA TYR A 534 -4.36 18.35 -0.22
C TYR A 534 -3.65 17.69 -1.40
N ALA A 535 -3.93 16.40 -1.67
CA ALA A 535 -3.29 15.64 -2.75
C ALA A 535 -3.59 16.18 -4.17
N HIS A 536 -4.60 17.03 -4.32
CA HIS A 536 -4.96 17.65 -5.60
C HIS A 536 -4.15 18.91 -5.93
N LEU A 537 -3.41 19.46 -4.95
CA LEU A 537 -2.59 20.64 -5.13
C LEU A 537 -1.24 20.27 -5.75
N PRO A 538 -0.62 21.17 -6.54
CA PRO A 538 0.71 20.92 -7.08
C PRO A 538 1.77 20.90 -5.96
N ASP A 539 2.69 19.94 -6.05
CA ASP A 539 3.89 19.83 -5.22
C ASP A 539 5.17 19.97 -6.05
N ILE A 540 6.30 20.08 -5.37
CA ILE A 540 7.60 20.32 -6.01
C ILE A 540 8.04 19.08 -6.81
N GLY A 541 7.79 17.87 -6.29
CA GLY A 541 8.15 16.61 -6.93
C GLY A 541 7.41 16.41 -8.25
N GLY A 542 6.10 16.70 -8.28
CA GLY A 542 5.27 16.71 -9.49
C GLY A 542 5.78 17.73 -10.51
N TRP A 543 6.05 18.96 -10.09
CA TRP A 543 6.64 19.97 -10.97
C TRP A 543 8.00 19.55 -11.54
N MET A 544 8.86 18.87 -10.75
CA MET A 544 10.16 18.39 -11.21
C MET A 544 10.07 17.24 -12.23
N LYS A 545 8.93 16.55 -12.34
CA LYS A 545 8.69 15.50 -13.33
C LYS A 545 8.31 16.03 -14.71
N ASP A 546 7.87 17.28 -14.81
CA ASP A 546 7.52 17.89 -16.09
C ASP A 546 8.76 18.01 -16.98
N GLU A 547 8.63 17.73 -18.29
CA GLU A 547 9.78 17.74 -19.22
C GLU A 547 10.54 19.07 -19.22
N GLU A 548 9.83 20.19 -19.05
CA GLU A 548 10.41 21.53 -19.00
C GLU A 548 11.34 21.76 -17.78
N SER A 549 11.21 20.95 -16.73
CA SER A 549 11.94 21.10 -15.47
C SER A 549 13.04 20.05 -15.25
N HIS A 550 13.35 19.21 -16.25
CA HIS A 550 14.41 18.19 -16.18
C HIS A 550 15.79 18.75 -15.77
N LEU A 551 16.09 20.02 -16.10
CA LEU A 551 17.30 20.69 -15.64
C LEU A 551 17.31 20.88 -14.11
N ALA A 552 16.18 21.27 -13.53
CA ALA A 552 16.02 21.43 -12.09
C ALA A 552 16.12 20.08 -11.37
N MET A 553 15.50 19.02 -11.91
CA MET A 553 15.64 17.65 -11.39
C MET A 553 17.10 17.19 -11.42
N SER A 554 17.78 17.38 -12.55
CA SER A 554 19.19 17.01 -12.73
C SER A 554 20.11 17.72 -11.75
N PHE A 555 19.87 19.02 -11.54
CA PHE A 555 20.59 19.82 -10.55
C PHE A 555 20.32 19.33 -9.13
N ALA A 556 19.06 19.06 -8.77
CA ALA A 556 18.69 18.56 -7.44
C ALA A 556 19.36 17.21 -7.14
N VAL A 557 19.30 16.24 -8.06
CA VAL A 557 19.96 14.94 -7.91
C VAL A 557 21.47 15.10 -7.81
N GLY A 558 22.08 15.89 -8.71
CA GLY A 558 23.53 16.11 -8.74
C GLY A 558 24.05 16.75 -7.43
N VAL A 559 23.37 17.78 -6.93
CA VAL A 559 23.70 18.42 -5.65
C VAL A 559 23.52 17.43 -4.49
N SER A 560 22.46 16.64 -4.50
CA SER A 560 22.19 15.66 -3.44
C SER A 560 23.29 14.60 -3.35
N LEU A 561 23.67 14.02 -4.49
CA LEU A 561 24.76 13.06 -4.57
C LEU A 561 26.11 13.69 -4.17
N GLY A 562 26.38 14.92 -4.61
CA GLY A 562 27.58 15.67 -4.19
C GLY A 562 27.64 15.91 -2.69
N LEU A 563 26.51 16.27 -2.06
CA LEU A 563 26.40 16.44 -0.61
C LEU A 563 26.63 15.12 0.12
N LEU A 564 26.10 13.99 -0.37
CA LEU A 564 26.33 12.68 0.24
C LEU A 564 27.80 12.25 0.17
N VAL A 565 28.46 12.47 -0.97
CA VAL A 565 29.90 12.23 -1.12
C VAL A 565 30.69 13.10 -0.12
N LEU A 566 30.33 14.38 0.01
CA LEU A 566 30.97 15.31 0.94
C LEU A 566 30.77 14.90 2.41
N ILE A 567 29.54 14.58 2.81
CA ILE A 567 29.20 14.12 4.17
C ILE A 567 29.97 12.83 4.48
N GLY A 568 30.00 11.89 3.55
CA GLY A 568 30.79 10.66 3.67
C GLY A 568 32.28 10.95 3.83
N PHE A 569 32.85 11.88 3.06
CA PHE A 569 34.25 12.26 3.14
C PHE A 569 34.62 12.91 4.48
N ILE A 570 33.78 13.83 4.97
CA ILE A 570 34.00 14.53 6.25
C ILE A 570 33.91 13.55 7.43
N SER A 571 32.94 12.63 7.37
CA SER A 571 32.68 11.67 8.44
C SER A 571 33.69 10.52 8.50
N GLU A 572 34.37 10.23 7.40
CA GLU A 572 35.29 9.10 7.26
C GLU A 572 36.66 9.37 7.90
N GLU A 573 37.23 8.31 8.51
CA GLU A 573 38.55 8.37 9.12
C GLU A 573 39.63 8.64 8.07
N LYS A 574 40.61 9.50 8.40
CA LYS A 574 41.68 9.94 7.48
C LYS A 574 42.36 8.79 6.72
N ARG A 575 42.50 7.63 7.36
CA ARG A 575 43.15 6.43 6.81
C ARG A 575 42.38 5.82 5.63
N PHE A 576 41.06 5.68 5.75
CA PHE A 576 40.21 5.03 4.75
C PHE A 576 39.61 6.02 3.74
N ARG A 577 39.59 7.30 4.12
CA ARG A 577 38.96 8.41 3.39
C ARG A 577 39.18 8.44 1.89
N ARG A 578 40.42 8.27 1.40
CA ARG A 578 40.70 8.32 -0.04
C ARG A 578 40.05 7.17 -0.81
N VAL A 579 40.08 5.97 -0.24
CA VAL A 579 39.50 4.77 -0.87
C VAL A 579 37.99 4.85 -0.84
N THR A 580 37.40 5.20 0.32
CA THR A 580 35.95 5.39 0.46
C THR A 580 35.43 6.49 -0.46
N LEU A 581 36.16 7.61 -0.61
CA LEU A 581 35.79 8.68 -1.55
C LEU A 581 35.69 8.15 -2.98
N GLY A 582 36.66 7.34 -3.43
CA GLY A 582 36.62 6.73 -4.76
C GLY A 582 35.36 5.90 -4.96
N PHE A 583 35.00 5.05 -3.99
CA PHE A 583 33.76 4.27 -4.05
C PHE A 583 32.50 5.15 -4.07
N HIS A 584 32.40 6.14 -3.18
CA HIS A 584 31.24 7.03 -3.13
C HIS A 584 31.05 7.81 -4.44
N VAL A 585 32.13 8.28 -5.07
CA VAL A 585 32.04 8.96 -6.37
C VAL A 585 31.56 8.01 -7.46
N ILE A 586 32.12 6.81 -7.55
CA ILE A 586 31.71 5.82 -8.57
C ILE A 586 30.24 5.43 -8.37
N LEU A 587 29.82 5.14 -7.14
CA LEU A 587 28.45 4.76 -6.83
C LEU A 587 27.46 5.91 -7.07
N ALA A 588 27.84 7.16 -6.74
CA ALA A 588 27.05 8.34 -7.08
C ALA A 588 26.86 8.48 -8.59
N VAL A 589 27.90 8.23 -9.40
CA VAL A 589 27.78 8.19 -10.86
C VAL A 589 26.82 7.10 -11.31
N CYS A 590 26.89 5.89 -10.74
CA CYS A 590 25.94 4.81 -11.06
C CYS A 590 24.48 5.19 -10.75
N VAL A 591 24.22 5.83 -9.59
CA VAL A 591 22.88 6.30 -9.21
C VAL A 591 22.39 7.38 -10.19
N TYR A 592 23.23 8.36 -10.53
CA TYR A 592 22.88 9.37 -11.52
C TYR A 592 22.58 8.77 -12.90
N SER A 593 23.43 7.86 -13.37
CA SER A 593 23.25 7.15 -14.65
C SER A 593 21.97 6.31 -14.66
N ARG A 594 21.58 5.68 -13.54
CA ARG A 594 20.30 4.96 -13.42
C ARG A 594 19.11 5.89 -13.64
N HIS A 595 19.11 7.09 -13.03
CA HIS A 595 18.05 8.07 -13.24
C HIS A 595 18.06 8.66 -14.66
N ALA A 596 19.23 8.80 -15.27
CA ALA A 596 19.36 9.28 -16.65
C ALA A 596 18.83 8.24 -17.66
N ALA A 597 19.05 6.95 -17.39
CA ALA A 597 18.54 5.84 -18.20
C ALA A 597 17.00 5.74 -18.14
N ASP A 598 16.40 6.12 -17.01
CA ASP A 598 14.95 6.19 -16.82
C ASP A 598 14.34 7.52 -17.31
N ASN A 599 15.10 8.33 -18.06
CA ASN A 599 14.74 9.66 -18.56
C ASN A 599 14.29 10.70 -17.50
N SER A 600 14.46 10.40 -16.21
CA SER A 600 14.10 11.31 -15.11
C SER A 600 15.06 12.48 -14.93
N VAL A 601 16.29 12.37 -15.44
CA VAL A 601 17.30 13.44 -15.46
C VAL A 601 17.98 13.50 -16.82
N ILE A 602 18.66 14.60 -17.10
CA ILE A 602 19.38 14.82 -18.36
C ILE A 602 20.53 13.81 -18.48
N ASN A 603 20.56 13.07 -19.59
CA ASN A 603 21.64 12.13 -19.85
C ASN A 603 22.89 12.85 -20.40
N PHE A 604 23.81 13.20 -19.50
CA PHE A 604 25.11 13.78 -19.87
C PHE A 604 26.15 12.76 -20.33
N THR A 605 25.95 11.48 -20.01
CA THR A 605 27.04 10.49 -20.11
C THR A 605 27.14 9.84 -21.49
N SER A 606 26.11 9.89 -22.35
CA SER A 606 26.06 9.22 -23.66
C SER A 606 26.30 7.70 -23.63
N ILE A 607 26.50 7.09 -22.45
CA ILE A 607 27.09 5.75 -22.33
C ILE A 607 26.17 4.73 -22.99
N HIS A 608 24.85 4.74 -22.78
CA HIS A 608 23.87 3.95 -23.55
C HIS A 608 22.58 4.77 -23.72
N ARG A 609 22.19 5.15 -24.95
CA ARG A 609 20.94 5.89 -25.21
C ARG A 609 19.68 5.07 -24.96
N ASP A 610 19.77 3.73 -25.05
CA ASP A 610 18.62 2.82 -25.01
C ASP A 610 18.62 1.90 -23.76
N SER A 611 19.39 2.22 -22.71
CA SER A 611 19.42 1.39 -21.49
C SER A 611 18.13 1.58 -20.68
N LYS A 612 17.42 0.49 -20.33
CA LYS A 612 16.33 0.49 -19.34
C LYS A 612 16.84 0.58 -17.87
N GLY A 613 18.08 1.06 -17.63
CA GLY A 613 18.69 1.22 -16.30
C GLY A 613 19.28 -0.06 -15.66
N ILE A 614 19.19 -1.21 -16.34
CA ILE A 614 19.60 -2.52 -15.79
C ILE A 614 21.12 -2.63 -15.64
N TYR A 615 21.88 -2.14 -16.63
CA TYR A 615 23.34 -2.25 -16.63
C TYR A 615 23.97 -1.35 -15.55
N GLU A 616 23.38 -0.17 -15.34
CA GLU A 616 23.77 0.81 -14.34
C GLU A 616 23.56 0.25 -12.93
N VAL A 617 22.42 -0.42 -12.67
CA VAL A 617 22.14 -1.08 -11.39
C VAL A 617 23.05 -2.29 -11.18
N ARG A 618 23.34 -3.09 -12.21
CA ARG A 618 24.32 -4.19 -12.11
C ARG A 618 25.71 -3.67 -11.77
N ALA A 619 26.16 -2.59 -12.42
CA ALA A 619 27.41 -1.93 -12.10
C ALA A 619 27.44 -1.43 -10.65
N PHE A 620 26.35 -0.81 -10.19
CA PHE A 620 26.19 -0.40 -8.80
C PHE A 620 26.37 -1.57 -7.83
N TRP A 621 25.71 -2.72 -8.06
CA TRP A 621 25.82 -3.88 -7.18
C TRP A 621 27.21 -4.52 -7.21
N MET A 622 27.88 -4.57 -8.36
CA MET A 622 29.27 -5.04 -8.46
C MET A 622 30.22 -4.14 -7.65
N VAL A 623 30.13 -2.83 -7.81
CA VAL A 623 30.95 -1.86 -7.06
C VAL A 623 30.61 -1.91 -5.56
N SER A 624 29.34 -2.03 -5.21
CA SER A 624 28.87 -2.17 -3.82
C SER A 624 29.38 -3.46 -3.17
N GLY A 625 29.48 -4.56 -3.91
CA GLY A 625 30.09 -5.81 -3.43
C GLY A 625 31.57 -5.63 -3.08
N ILE A 626 32.34 -4.94 -3.92
CA ILE A 626 33.75 -4.62 -3.65
C ILE A 626 33.87 -3.66 -2.46
N PHE A 627 32.98 -2.67 -2.37
CA PHE A 627 32.91 -1.76 -1.24
C PHE A 627 32.59 -2.49 0.07
N LEU A 628 31.70 -3.47 0.06
CA LEU A 628 31.41 -4.31 1.23
C LEU A 628 32.64 -5.09 1.70
N LEU A 629 33.44 -5.63 0.78
CA LEU A 629 34.72 -6.26 1.12
C LEU A 629 35.69 -5.26 1.76
N HIS A 630 35.71 -4.01 1.29
CA HIS A 630 36.48 -2.93 1.93
C HIS A 630 35.98 -2.64 3.35
N CYS A 631 34.66 -2.54 3.55
CA CYS A 631 34.04 -2.36 4.86
C CYS A 631 34.43 -3.50 5.82
N ILE A 632 34.30 -4.76 5.40
CA ILE A 632 34.69 -5.94 6.18
C ILE A 632 36.17 -5.88 6.54
N ARG A 633 37.05 -5.59 5.57
CA ARG A 633 38.50 -5.47 5.81
C ARG A 633 38.82 -4.36 6.82
N SER A 634 38.14 -3.22 6.72
CA SER A 634 38.30 -2.10 7.63
C SER A 634 37.79 -2.42 9.05
N GLY A 635 36.70 -3.19 9.16
CA GLY A 635 36.19 -3.71 10.43
C GLY A 635 37.16 -4.69 11.08
N ILE A 636 37.68 -5.68 10.34
CA ILE A 636 38.70 -6.63 10.84
C ILE A 636 39.95 -5.87 11.29
N TRP A 637 40.37 -4.86 10.53
CA TRP A 637 41.51 -4.03 10.89
C TRP A 637 41.26 -3.27 12.21
N SER A 638 40.08 -2.65 12.36
CA SER A 638 39.70 -1.96 13.60
C SER A 638 39.61 -2.93 14.78
N TYR A 639 39.05 -4.13 14.59
CA TYR A 639 39.03 -5.16 15.63
C TYR A 639 40.43 -5.57 16.10
N ARG A 640 41.40 -5.71 15.18
CA ARG A 640 42.76 -6.14 15.51
C ARG A 640 43.62 -5.03 16.12
N ASN A 641 43.43 -3.78 15.70
CA ASN A 641 44.36 -2.68 16.01
C ASN A 641 43.75 -1.58 16.89
N GLU A 642 42.43 -1.38 16.82
CA GLU A 642 41.70 -0.32 17.52
C GLU A 642 40.36 -0.86 18.05
N ARG A 643 40.40 -1.95 18.84
CA ARG A 643 39.19 -2.64 19.36
C ARG A 643 38.06 -1.70 19.80
N PRO A 644 38.30 -0.64 20.59
CA PRO A 644 37.21 0.20 21.07
C PRO A 644 36.64 1.19 20.01
N LYS A 645 37.07 1.13 18.75
CA LYS A 645 36.40 1.77 17.60
C LYS A 645 35.73 0.77 16.65
N PHE A 646 35.86 -0.53 16.92
CA PHE A 646 35.31 -1.57 16.05
C PHE A 646 33.81 -1.43 15.82
N LEU A 647 33.03 -1.21 16.89
CA LEU A 647 31.58 -1.01 16.80
C LEU A 647 31.23 0.23 15.99
N GLN A 648 31.89 1.36 16.28
CA GLN A 648 31.70 2.60 15.52
C GLN A 648 31.95 2.36 14.03
N ARG A 649 32.99 1.60 13.67
CA ARG A 649 33.33 1.27 12.29
C ARG A 649 32.29 0.39 11.60
N ILE A 650 31.77 -0.61 12.30
CA ILE A 650 30.72 -1.51 11.77
C ILE A 650 29.45 -0.70 11.52
N VAL A 651 28.97 0.06 12.51
CA VAL A 651 27.76 0.87 12.37
C VAL A 651 27.91 1.89 11.25
N PHE A 652 29.05 2.57 11.14
CA PHE A 652 29.32 3.50 10.05
C PHE A 652 29.29 2.84 8.66
N SER A 653 29.83 1.62 8.54
CA SER A 653 29.79 0.86 7.30
C SER A 653 28.36 0.49 6.91
N VAL A 654 27.53 0.09 7.89
CA VAL A 654 26.09 -0.19 7.66
C VAL A 654 25.36 1.06 7.20
N ILE A 655 25.63 2.23 7.81
CA ILE A 655 25.04 3.51 7.39
C ILE A 655 25.42 3.84 5.95
N GLN A 656 26.69 3.66 5.56
CA GLN A 656 27.13 3.94 4.20
C GLN A 656 26.38 3.07 3.19
N VAL A 657 26.29 1.76 3.43
CA VAL A 657 25.53 0.85 2.56
C VAL A 657 24.05 1.22 2.53
N TRP A 658 23.44 1.54 3.68
CA TRP A 658 22.04 1.92 3.77
C TRP A 658 21.73 3.18 2.96
N VAL A 659 22.54 4.23 3.10
CA VAL A 659 22.42 5.49 2.35
C VAL A 659 22.53 5.22 0.85
N LEU A 660 23.54 4.45 0.43
CA LEU A 660 23.76 4.15 -0.99
C LEU A 660 22.59 3.37 -1.60
N VAL A 661 22.14 2.30 -0.95
CA VAL A 661 21.01 1.48 -1.44
C VAL A 661 19.71 2.28 -1.41
N SER A 662 19.46 3.08 -0.37
CA SER A 662 18.27 3.94 -0.31
C SER A 662 18.25 4.95 -1.45
N THR A 663 19.38 5.63 -1.71
CA THR A 663 19.49 6.58 -2.83
C THR A 663 19.38 5.93 -4.18
N LEU A 664 19.83 4.67 -4.31
CA LEU A 664 19.59 3.92 -5.53
C LEU A 664 18.11 3.70 -5.73
N LEU A 665 17.34 3.33 -4.70
CA LEU A 665 15.94 2.90 -4.83
C LEU A 665 14.94 4.07 -4.92
N HIS A 666 15.25 5.21 -4.29
CA HIS A 666 14.42 6.43 -4.30
C HIS A 666 14.11 6.93 -5.71
N ARG A 667 12.98 7.64 -5.86
CA ARG A 667 12.69 8.43 -7.07
C ARG A 667 13.67 9.61 -7.16
N ALA A 668 13.88 10.12 -8.36
CA ALA A 668 14.86 11.19 -8.61
C ALA A 668 14.67 12.42 -7.69
N HIS A 669 13.44 12.91 -7.50
CA HIS A 669 13.16 14.05 -6.61
C HIS A 669 13.34 13.72 -5.12
N ASP A 670 13.19 12.45 -4.72
CA ASP A 670 13.32 12.01 -3.33
C ASP A 670 14.78 11.83 -2.89
N VAL A 671 15.73 11.73 -3.83
CA VAL A 671 17.17 11.59 -3.53
C VAL A 671 17.67 12.73 -2.63
N ILE A 672 17.06 13.92 -2.68
CA ILE A 672 17.39 15.06 -1.82
C ILE A 672 17.09 14.82 -0.34
N LEU A 673 16.16 13.93 -0.01
CA LEU A 673 15.76 13.67 1.37
C LEU A 673 16.88 13.04 2.19
N VAL A 674 17.69 12.16 1.58
CA VAL A 674 18.75 11.43 2.27
C VAL A 674 19.85 12.36 2.84
N PRO A 675 20.50 13.26 2.06
CA PRO A 675 21.45 14.20 2.62
C PRO A 675 20.78 15.21 3.58
N MET A 676 19.54 15.60 3.31
CA MET A 676 18.80 16.54 4.18
C MET A 676 18.49 15.94 5.55
N GLU A 677 18.20 14.64 5.61
CA GLU A 677 18.02 13.90 6.87
C GLU A 677 19.32 13.85 7.66
N LEU A 678 20.42 13.47 7.02
CA LEU A 678 21.75 13.43 7.66
C LEU A 678 22.14 14.80 8.21
N ILE A 679 21.97 15.87 7.43
CA ILE A 679 22.24 17.25 7.86
C ILE A 679 21.36 17.62 9.06
N THR A 680 20.06 17.30 9.01
CA THR A 680 19.15 17.56 10.14
C THR A 680 19.60 16.85 11.40
N ILE A 681 19.95 15.57 11.30
CA ILE A 681 20.44 14.78 12.42
C ILE A 681 21.73 15.37 12.99
N PHE A 682 22.72 15.69 12.15
CA PHE A 682 23.99 16.29 12.60
C PHE A 682 23.78 17.64 13.30
N VAL A 683 22.94 18.51 12.74
CA VAL A 683 22.63 19.82 13.34
C VAL A 683 21.91 19.66 14.67
N ILE A 684 20.92 18.76 14.76
CA ILE A 684 20.21 18.48 16.02
C ILE A 684 21.17 17.93 17.08
N TYR A 685 22.07 17.02 16.70
CA TYR A 685 23.03 16.41 17.63
C TYR A 685 24.00 17.45 18.21
N GLU A 686 24.40 18.45 17.42
CA GLU A 686 25.22 19.58 17.87
C GLU A 686 24.43 20.56 18.76
N LEU A 687 23.19 20.90 18.38
CA LEU A 687 22.32 21.77 19.18
C LEU A 687 21.97 21.17 20.55
N MET A 688 21.94 19.85 20.64
CA MET A 688 21.58 19.11 21.84
C MET A 688 22.77 18.46 22.56
N GLU A 689 24.02 18.71 22.14
CA GLU A 689 25.22 18.08 22.70
C GLU A 689 25.39 18.30 24.21
N SER A 690 24.88 19.41 24.75
CA SER A 690 24.88 19.73 26.19
C SER A 690 23.68 19.17 26.98
N ARG A 691 22.82 18.37 26.35
CA ARG A 691 21.55 17.88 26.92
C ARG A 691 21.58 16.35 27.11
N ASP A 692 20.62 15.84 27.89
CA ASP A 692 20.47 14.41 28.18
C ASP A 692 20.35 13.57 26.90
N ASN A 693 21.28 12.63 26.71
CA ASN A 693 21.30 11.68 25.59
C ASN A 693 20.01 10.86 25.46
N GLY A 694 19.30 10.61 26.57
CA GLY A 694 18.01 9.93 26.54
C GLY A 694 16.98 10.69 25.69
N ILE A 695 16.99 12.03 25.72
CA ILE A 695 16.11 12.88 24.91
C ILE A 695 16.42 12.71 23.41
N LEU A 696 17.69 12.55 23.08
CA LEU A 696 18.14 12.45 21.68
C LEU A 696 17.61 11.19 20.97
N VAL A 697 17.37 10.11 21.73
CA VAL A 697 16.74 8.89 21.21
C VAL A 697 15.31 9.18 20.75
N TYR A 698 14.54 9.92 21.54
CA TYR A 698 13.17 10.33 21.17
C TYR A 698 13.17 11.26 19.95
N VAL A 699 14.07 12.24 19.93
CA VAL A 699 14.17 13.18 18.80
C VAL A 699 14.59 12.46 17.51
N SER A 700 15.50 11.49 17.59
CA SER A 700 15.90 10.68 16.43
C SER A 700 14.72 9.86 15.89
N TYR A 701 13.91 9.27 16.78
CA TYR A 701 12.67 8.59 16.38
C TYR A 701 11.69 9.55 15.65
N TRP A 702 11.55 10.79 16.12
CA TRP A 702 10.69 11.79 15.48
C TRP A 702 11.21 12.21 14.10
N VAL A 703 12.52 12.47 13.97
CA VAL A 703 13.13 12.83 12.68
C VAL A 703 12.84 11.77 11.63
N GLY A 704 13.04 10.49 11.95
CA GLY A 704 12.77 9.38 11.03
C GLY A 704 11.30 9.35 10.56
N ASN A 705 10.34 9.55 11.47
CA ASN A 705 8.91 9.59 11.10
C ASN A 705 8.56 10.83 10.27
N VAL A 706 9.17 11.99 10.55
CA VAL A 706 8.94 13.22 9.77
C VAL A 706 9.46 13.06 8.34
N PHE A 707 10.66 12.50 8.17
CA PHE A 707 11.24 12.24 6.83
C PHE A 707 10.51 11.12 6.07
N TYR A 708 9.97 10.13 6.78
CA TYR A 708 9.06 9.15 6.18
C TYR A 708 7.88 9.82 5.45
N PHE A 709 7.28 10.85 6.07
CA PHE A 709 6.18 11.59 5.44
C PHE A 709 6.64 12.61 4.40
N TYR A 710 7.84 13.21 4.52
CA TYR A 710 8.39 14.05 3.44
C TYR A 710 8.61 13.30 2.13
N GLN A 711 8.89 11.99 2.19
CA GLN A 711 8.97 11.12 1.02
C GLN A 711 7.60 10.89 0.35
N GLY A 712 6.50 11.41 0.91
CA GLY A 712 5.15 11.22 0.37
C GLY A 712 4.46 9.94 0.81
N ASN A 713 5.11 9.11 1.65
CA ASN A 713 4.46 7.95 2.23
C ASN A 713 3.24 8.38 3.08
N SER A 714 2.18 7.60 3.05
CA SER A 714 0.99 7.80 3.89
C SER A 714 0.51 6.45 4.46
N ASN A 715 -0.67 6.44 5.05
CA ASN A 715 -1.33 5.22 5.52
C ASN A 715 -2.19 4.54 4.45
N SER A 716 -2.09 4.98 3.18
CA SER A 716 -2.79 4.41 2.04
C SER A 716 -1.83 3.58 1.18
N LEU A 717 -2.25 2.37 0.78
CA LEU A 717 -1.45 1.49 -0.09
C LEU A 717 -1.04 2.16 -1.40
N ALA A 718 -1.85 3.09 -1.91
CA ALA A 718 -1.54 3.86 -3.11
C ALA A 718 -0.30 4.76 -3.00
N THR A 719 0.22 4.97 -1.79
CA THR A 719 1.47 5.73 -1.58
C THR A 719 2.71 4.86 -1.48
N VAL A 720 2.57 3.52 -1.54
CA VAL A 720 3.75 2.65 -1.70
C VAL A 720 4.30 2.85 -3.10
N ASP A 721 5.57 3.26 -3.19
CA ASP A 721 6.25 3.34 -4.48
C ASP A 721 6.63 1.93 -4.98
N VAL A 722 5.68 1.28 -5.64
CA VAL A 722 5.80 -0.08 -6.17
C VAL A 722 6.97 -0.18 -7.16
N ALA A 723 7.28 0.90 -7.89
CA ALA A 723 8.39 0.95 -8.85
C ALA A 723 9.75 0.68 -8.21
N ALA A 724 9.94 1.04 -6.93
CA ALA A 724 11.17 0.75 -6.21
C ALA A 724 11.46 -0.77 -6.10
N GLY A 725 10.42 -1.60 -6.10
CA GLY A 725 10.54 -3.07 -6.07
C GLY A 725 11.19 -3.67 -7.32
N TYR A 726 11.22 -2.94 -8.44
CA TYR A 726 11.62 -3.46 -9.75
C TYR A 726 12.95 -2.87 -10.26
N VAL A 727 13.59 -2.01 -9.48
CA VAL A 727 14.82 -1.30 -9.86
C VAL A 727 15.92 -2.27 -10.28
N GLY A 728 16.25 -2.26 -11.58
CA GLY A 728 17.32 -3.07 -12.17
C GLY A 728 17.04 -4.57 -12.26
N LEU A 729 15.78 -5.01 -12.11
CA LEU A 729 15.37 -6.40 -12.31
C LEU A 729 14.94 -6.63 -13.77
N GLN A 730 15.19 -7.84 -14.30
CA GLN A 730 14.71 -8.27 -15.63
C GLN A 730 13.43 -9.10 -15.58
N ALA A 731 13.11 -9.64 -14.41
CA ALA A 731 11.95 -10.45 -14.13
C ALA A 731 11.53 -10.23 -12.67
N TYR A 732 10.29 -10.53 -12.33
CA TYR A 732 9.82 -10.41 -10.95
C TYR A 732 10.41 -11.49 -10.04
N TRP A 733 11.11 -11.01 -9.02
CA TRP A 733 11.63 -11.83 -7.93
C TRP A 733 10.92 -11.42 -6.63
N PRO A 734 9.90 -12.17 -6.17
CA PRO A 734 9.03 -11.72 -5.08
C PRO A 734 9.78 -11.32 -3.81
N LEU A 735 10.83 -12.07 -3.45
CA LEU A 735 11.63 -11.79 -2.26
C LEU A 735 12.45 -10.50 -2.42
N ILE A 736 13.09 -10.29 -3.57
CA ILE A 736 13.94 -9.11 -3.83
C ILE A 736 13.07 -7.86 -3.89
N ALA A 737 11.94 -7.92 -4.61
CA ALA A 737 11.01 -6.81 -4.72
C ALA A 737 10.47 -6.39 -3.34
N LYS A 738 10.09 -7.35 -2.48
CA LYS A 738 9.66 -7.05 -1.10
C LYS A 738 10.78 -6.37 -0.29
N ILE A 739 12.02 -6.84 -0.41
CA ILE A 739 13.17 -6.21 0.28
C ILE A 739 13.36 -4.77 -0.21
N TYR A 740 13.35 -4.54 -1.52
CA TYR A 740 13.51 -3.20 -2.09
C TYR A 740 12.39 -2.26 -1.66
N LEU A 741 11.14 -2.71 -1.68
CA LEU A 741 10.00 -1.93 -1.18
C LEU A 741 10.18 -1.58 0.31
N CYS A 742 10.55 -2.55 1.15
CA CYS A 742 10.79 -2.28 2.57
C CYS A 742 11.93 -1.28 2.80
N VAL A 743 13.05 -1.40 2.07
CA VAL A 743 14.18 -0.47 2.17
C VAL A 743 13.78 0.92 1.69
N ASN A 744 13.04 1.03 0.58
CA ASN A 744 12.57 2.29 0.03
C ASN A 744 11.57 2.99 0.96
N THR A 745 10.58 2.26 1.48
CA THR A 745 9.51 2.81 2.33
C THR A 745 10.02 3.20 3.72
N TYR A 746 10.92 2.42 4.32
CA TYR A 746 11.43 2.66 5.68
C TYR A 746 12.87 3.21 5.71
N SER A 747 13.34 3.81 4.60
CA SER A 747 14.70 4.35 4.47
C SER A 747 15.03 5.34 5.60
N ALA A 748 14.16 6.31 5.84
CA ALA A 748 14.36 7.38 6.80
C ALA A 748 14.26 6.92 8.26
N THR A 749 13.23 6.14 8.59
CA THR A 749 13.05 5.66 9.97
C THR A 749 14.22 4.79 10.46
N ILE A 750 14.75 3.95 9.57
CA ILE A 750 15.93 3.14 9.85
C ILE A 750 17.21 3.98 9.84
N LEU A 751 17.37 4.93 8.93
CA LEU A 751 18.54 5.81 8.92
C LEU A 751 18.66 6.59 10.23
N ALA A 752 17.58 7.17 10.73
CA ALA A 752 17.56 7.86 12.01
C ALA A 752 17.96 6.95 13.19
N TYR A 753 17.53 5.68 13.19
CA TYR A 753 17.94 4.67 14.18
C TYR A 753 19.45 4.33 14.08
N LEU A 754 19.97 4.12 12.87
CA LEU A 754 21.38 3.82 12.68
C LEU A 754 22.28 5.00 13.11
N MET A 755 21.84 6.24 12.86
CA MET A 755 22.58 7.44 13.26
C MET A 755 22.70 7.62 14.78
N ILE A 756 21.65 7.29 15.55
CA ILE A 756 21.75 7.35 17.02
C ILE A 756 22.69 6.26 17.57
N LEU A 757 22.72 5.07 16.96
CA LEU A 757 23.71 4.04 17.29
C LEU A 757 25.14 4.50 16.97
N TYR A 758 25.33 5.19 15.84
CA TYR A 758 26.64 5.72 15.46
C TYR A 758 27.13 6.79 16.44
N LYS A 759 26.27 7.72 16.84
CA LYS A 759 26.63 8.71 17.87
C LYS A 759 27.00 8.03 19.19
N ASN A 760 26.20 7.06 19.63
CA ASN A 760 26.43 6.36 20.88
C ASN A 760 27.79 5.62 20.90
N THR A 761 28.12 4.93 19.82
CA THR A 761 29.41 4.23 19.67
C THR A 761 30.61 5.17 19.53
N ARG A 762 30.43 6.35 18.92
CA ARG A 762 31.48 7.37 18.76
C ARG A 762 31.80 8.09 20.07
N ASP A 763 30.77 8.55 20.77
CA ASP A 763 30.95 9.41 21.95
C ASP A 763 31.28 8.58 23.22
N ARG A 764 31.16 7.23 23.17
CA ARG A 764 31.38 6.28 24.27
C ARG A 764 30.65 6.66 25.57
N GLN A 765 29.49 7.28 25.42
CA GLN A 765 28.67 7.70 26.54
C GLN A 765 27.85 6.50 27.04
N GLY A 766 27.60 6.45 28.36
CA GLY A 766 27.00 5.29 29.04
C GLY A 766 25.52 5.01 28.73
N PHE A 767 25.07 5.17 27.48
CA PHE A 767 23.80 4.62 27.03
C PHE A 767 24.09 3.31 26.32
N ASP A 768 23.62 2.21 26.88
CA ASP A 768 23.78 0.89 26.26
C ASP A 768 22.83 0.75 25.04
N ILE A 769 23.22 0.00 24.00
CA ILE A 769 22.38 -0.32 22.84
C ILE A 769 21.03 -0.88 23.27
N PHE A 770 21.00 -1.69 24.34
CA PHE A 770 19.77 -2.23 24.90
C PHE A 770 18.83 -1.12 25.40
N SER A 771 19.36 -0.02 25.92
CA SER A 771 18.57 1.13 26.36
C SER A 771 17.99 1.92 25.18
N ILE A 772 18.77 2.12 24.11
CA ILE A 772 18.29 2.75 22.86
C ILE A 772 17.15 1.90 22.26
N ASN A 773 17.41 0.60 22.14
CA ASN A 773 16.47 -0.36 21.59
C ASN A 773 15.17 -0.40 22.39
N ARG A 774 15.26 -0.40 23.72
CA ARG A 774 14.09 -0.36 24.59
C ARG A 774 13.22 0.88 24.35
N VAL A 775 13.81 2.07 24.20
CA VAL A 775 13.04 3.29 23.92
C VAL A 775 12.36 3.20 22.55
N TYR A 776 13.08 2.80 21.50
CA TYR A 776 12.49 2.59 20.17
C TYR A 776 11.36 1.56 20.20
N SER A 777 11.52 0.44 20.92
CA SER A 777 10.48 -0.57 21.08
C SER A 777 9.26 -0.05 21.84
N ILE A 778 9.43 0.81 22.86
CA ILE A 778 8.31 1.41 23.60
C ILE A 778 7.53 2.38 22.71
N MET A 779 8.23 3.33 22.06
CA MET A 779 7.64 4.26 21.10
C MET A 779 6.96 3.52 19.94
N ARG A 780 7.49 2.32 19.65
CA ARG A 780 7.04 1.27 18.75
C ARG A 780 5.67 0.66 19.05
N ILE A 781 5.72 -0.14 20.12
CA ILE A 781 4.68 -1.10 20.50
C ILE A 781 3.51 -0.39 21.16
N PHE A 782 3.72 0.70 21.90
CA PHE A 782 2.62 1.36 22.60
C PHE A 782 1.55 1.90 21.64
N PRO A 783 1.87 2.75 20.63
CA PRO A 783 0.86 3.18 19.65
C PRO A 783 0.28 2.00 18.88
N PHE A 784 1.09 0.98 18.55
CA PHE A 784 0.60 -0.21 17.84
C PHE A 784 -0.43 -1.02 18.67
N ALA A 785 -0.21 -1.17 19.97
CA ALA A 785 -1.12 -1.84 20.88
C ALA A 785 -2.45 -1.09 20.98
N VAL A 786 -2.37 0.22 21.24
CA VAL A 786 -3.55 1.10 21.32
C VAL A 786 -4.30 1.09 19.99
N TYR A 787 -3.58 1.17 18.87
CA TYR A 787 -4.19 1.15 17.55
C TYR A 787 -4.89 -0.17 17.24
N THR A 788 -4.29 -1.30 17.59
CA THR A 788 -4.92 -2.62 17.40
C THR A 788 -6.24 -2.72 18.19
N ILE A 789 -6.28 -2.17 19.41
CA ILE A 789 -7.51 -2.09 20.21
C ILE A 789 -8.54 -1.17 19.53
N ILE A 790 -8.12 0.00 19.03
CA ILE A 790 -8.98 0.93 18.29
C ILE A 790 -9.58 0.24 17.06
N VAL A 791 -8.78 -0.44 16.24
CA VAL A 791 -9.24 -1.15 15.05
C VAL A 791 -10.24 -2.26 15.42
N MET A 792 -10.01 -2.96 16.52
CA MET A 792 -10.95 -3.96 17.03
C MET A 792 -12.31 -3.35 17.45
N ILE A 793 -12.29 -2.17 18.09
CA ILE A 793 -13.49 -1.41 18.44
C ILE A 793 -14.21 -0.93 17.16
N HIS A 794 -13.45 -0.37 16.21
CA HIS A 794 -13.95 0.17 14.94
C HIS A 794 -14.14 -0.89 13.84
N ARG A 795 -14.15 -2.18 14.15
CA ARG A 795 -14.26 -3.26 13.13
C ARG A 795 -15.50 -3.16 12.24
N TYR A 796 -16.58 -2.55 12.71
CA TYR A 796 -17.80 -2.32 11.92
C TYR A 796 -17.91 -0.89 11.37
N HIS A 797 -16.87 -0.09 11.55
CA HIS A 797 -16.84 1.28 11.05
C HIS A 797 -16.76 1.30 9.52
N LEU A 798 -17.45 2.26 8.89
CA LEU A 798 -17.52 2.39 7.42
C LEU A 798 -16.14 2.44 6.75
N PHE A 799 -15.17 3.08 7.40
CA PHE A 799 -13.80 3.24 6.89
C PHE A 799 -12.80 2.17 7.37
N ILE A 800 -13.28 1.05 7.94
CA ILE A 800 -12.40 -0.03 8.45
C ILE A 800 -11.44 -0.53 7.37
N TRP A 801 -11.93 -0.68 6.14
CA TRP A 801 -11.16 -1.19 5.02
C TRP A 801 -10.34 -0.12 4.32
N THR A 802 -10.84 1.10 4.21
CA THR A 802 -10.20 2.14 3.42
C THR A 802 -9.11 2.89 4.17
N ILE A 803 -9.21 2.96 5.50
CA ILE A 803 -8.31 3.78 6.35
C ILE A 803 -7.66 2.93 7.44
N PHE A 804 -8.44 2.20 8.24
CA PHE A 804 -7.93 1.58 9.46
C PHE A 804 -7.08 0.32 9.21
N SER A 805 -7.55 -0.57 8.34
CA SER A 805 -6.84 -1.82 7.99
C SER A 805 -5.51 -1.55 7.26
N PRO A 806 -5.43 -0.66 6.26
CA PRO A 806 -4.16 -0.27 5.65
C PRO A 806 -3.15 0.25 6.69
N LYS A 807 -3.55 1.18 7.56
CA LYS A 807 -2.68 1.66 8.65
C LYS A 807 -2.20 0.51 9.52
N LEU A 808 -3.07 -0.43 9.92
CA LEU A 808 -2.66 -1.55 10.76
C LEU A 808 -1.57 -2.40 10.10
N LEU A 809 -1.66 -2.60 8.79
CA LEU A 809 -0.63 -3.28 7.99
C LEU A 809 0.70 -2.50 7.99
N TYR A 810 0.67 -1.17 7.81
CA TYR A 810 1.87 -0.34 7.88
C TYR A 810 2.52 -0.39 9.27
N GLU A 811 1.71 -0.33 10.33
CA GLU A 811 2.18 -0.40 11.72
C GLU A 811 2.84 -1.75 12.03
N ALA A 812 2.24 -2.84 11.55
CA ALA A 812 2.80 -4.19 11.70
C ALA A 812 4.10 -4.37 10.92
N THR A 813 4.13 -3.93 9.64
CA THR A 813 5.30 -4.06 8.77
C THR A 813 6.46 -3.20 9.28
N TYR A 814 6.18 -1.97 9.70
CA TYR A 814 7.19 -1.08 10.28
C TYR A 814 7.79 -1.69 11.55
N THR A 815 6.94 -2.22 12.45
CA THR A 815 7.40 -2.88 13.67
C THR A 815 8.31 -4.08 13.36
N ALA A 816 7.92 -4.91 12.39
CA ALA A 816 8.72 -6.07 11.97
C ALA A 816 10.09 -5.67 11.39
N VAL A 817 10.12 -4.70 10.47
CA VAL A 817 11.36 -4.20 9.85
C VAL A 817 12.29 -3.60 10.90
N LEU A 818 11.78 -2.72 11.75
CA LEU A 818 12.56 -2.09 12.81
C LEU A 818 13.17 -3.14 13.76
N PHE A 819 12.37 -4.13 14.19
CA PHE A 819 12.84 -5.14 15.15
C PHE A 819 13.85 -6.09 14.52
N PHE A 820 13.71 -6.41 13.24
CA PHE A 820 14.72 -7.15 12.48
C PHE A 820 16.05 -6.39 12.43
N VAL A 821 16.01 -5.09 12.12
CA VAL A 821 17.22 -4.24 12.10
C VAL A 821 17.83 -4.16 13.51
N MET A 822 17.03 -3.96 14.55
CA MET A 822 17.52 -3.93 15.94
C MET A 822 18.21 -5.24 16.33
N PHE A 823 17.64 -6.38 15.96
CA PHE A 823 18.23 -7.70 16.20
C PHE A 823 19.59 -7.85 15.49
N VAL A 824 19.66 -7.51 14.20
CA VAL A 824 20.91 -7.57 13.42
C VAL A 824 21.97 -6.64 14.01
N MET A 825 21.59 -5.43 14.41
CA MET A 825 22.50 -4.43 14.97
C MET A 825 22.95 -4.75 16.39
N GLN A 826 22.27 -5.63 17.13
CA GLN A 826 22.72 -6.11 18.44
C GLN A 826 23.85 -7.14 18.36
N LEU A 827 23.92 -7.93 17.28
CA LEU A 827 24.92 -9.01 17.16
C LEU A 827 26.38 -8.52 17.32
N PRO A 828 26.82 -7.41 16.68
CA PRO A 828 28.18 -6.92 16.86
C PRO A 828 28.49 -6.49 18.30
N PHE A 829 27.51 -5.99 19.04
CA PHE A 829 27.68 -5.51 20.43
C PHE A 829 27.86 -6.69 21.39
N LEU A 830 27.09 -7.77 21.18
CA LEU A 830 27.24 -9.03 21.92
C LEU A 830 28.60 -9.72 21.70
N LEU A 831 29.26 -9.46 20.57
CA LEU A 831 30.59 -10.00 20.27
C LEU A 831 31.73 -9.18 20.90
N THR A 832 31.41 -8.01 21.46
CA THR A 832 32.38 -7.08 22.06
C THR A 832 32.28 -6.96 23.58
N GLU A 833 31.13 -7.31 24.15
CA GLU A 833 30.98 -7.68 25.56
C GLU A 833 31.61 -9.05 25.84
#